data_AF-A0A2P8DL75-F1
#
_entry.id   AF-A0A2P8DL75-F1
#
_cell.length_a   1.000
_cell.length_b   1.000
_cell.length_c   1.000
_cell.angle_alpha   90.00
_cell.angle_beta   90.00
_cell.angle_gamma   90.00
#
_symmetry.space_group_name_H-M   'P 1'
#
loop_
_entity.id
_entity.type
_entity.pdbx_description
1 polymer ?
#
loop_
_entity_poly.entity_id
_entity_poly.type
_entity_poly.pdbx_seq_one_letter_code
_entity_poly.pdbx_strand_id
1 'polypeptide(L)'
;MRVPTETHEHPPILAALRERLGKRAAAVRSDAATRAAYASDASIYRVPPAAVVEPHDADDVAAVLDAARATATPVTARGGGTSVAGNAIGSGIVVDFATRMNRIIGIDPEARTATVQPGVVLDDLRAAAAPHGLTFGPDPSTHSRCTIGGMIGNNACGSHSVAWGTTADNVVALTHLLPDGRRLTASRGGSGDPGLDARLAQWRAPHLGVLRTELDRFGRQVSGYGLHHLLPENGFDVAKALVGSESTCGLVTEATVRLVEVPAARALLVLGFPDVFAAAAAAPDLARSGAMTVEGMASDLLDALRSRPGRAGAGADLPAGQGWLYCEFGGATAAEAYDAAARVAAGLRDAATAVIVADPARARALWRIRESGAGIVTRMADGGEAWPGWEDSAVPPERLAGYLKDLYALLGEHGLRGVPFGHFGEGCLHLRCDFDLGSERGLAAYRSFITDAAALVAAHGGSVSGEHGDGRARSELLAAMYSPAMLRAFSEFKALFDPDGLLNPGVLVAPAPLDEAVRPGPGHAALEITPVHAFGADGGSFAGEVRRCVGVGACRSTDTGSMCPSFKATRDEVHSTRGRARVLSEMLRGETVTDGWRSEEVRDALDLCLSCKACASECPVNVDMATYKAEFLYHHYEGRVRPMAHYSMGWLPVWSRLATAARPVARAVNAALALPKVAALVQKAGGIEPRRSMIRFAEKPLRASARLRDRKRARKRARPAPATGPTVVVWPDTFTNFHSPEVGRDAVAVLEALGYRVEFPDGAVCCGLTWHSTGQLDAAKRMLRRSLDAMAAQLAAGCPVVGLEPSCTVMLRDEARALLPDDPRAQRLAEQTVTLAELVAAHEGEWPFGTVDAAAVAQVHCHQEAKGSYDADLAVLRRLGVDPDVVGAGCCGLAGNFGFEPGHYEVSQACAERELFPKVRAAGEEDLVLADGFSCRTQVAQGTERTGRHLAQVLRSALRR
;
A
#
# COMPACT_ATOMS: atom_id res chain seq x y z
N MET A 1 1.27 35.24 -18.72
CA MET A 1 0.57 34.97 -19.98
C MET A 1 -0.48 33.93 -19.68
N ARG A 2 -1.78 34.27 -19.77
CA ARG A 2 -2.87 33.36 -19.36
C ARG A 2 -2.92 32.18 -20.33
N VAL A 3 -2.64 30.98 -19.83
CA VAL A 3 -2.89 29.72 -20.54
C VAL A 3 -4.41 29.59 -20.70
N PRO A 4 -4.94 29.33 -21.91
CA PRO A 4 -6.38 29.24 -22.13
C PRO A 4 -6.96 28.05 -21.35
N THR A 5 -7.94 28.33 -20.49
CA THR A 5 -8.86 27.35 -19.93
C THR A 5 -9.92 27.02 -20.98
N GLU A 6 -9.55 26.25 -21.99
CA GLU A 6 -10.52 25.51 -22.79
C GLU A 6 -10.53 24.07 -22.27
N THR A 7 -11.72 23.59 -21.92
CA THR A 7 -12.02 22.19 -21.71
C THR A 7 -11.67 21.43 -22.99
N HIS A 8 -10.42 20.94 -23.09
CA HIS A 8 -10.02 20.03 -24.15
C HIS A 8 -10.77 18.71 -23.94
N GLU A 9 -11.97 18.66 -24.50
CA GLU A 9 -12.35 17.49 -25.25
C GLU A 9 -11.12 17.10 -26.11
N HIS A 10 -10.58 15.90 -25.89
CA HIS A 10 -9.58 15.26 -26.75
C HIS A 10 -10.22 14.26 -27.77
N PRO A 11 -11.34 14.54 -28.47
CA PRO A 11 -11.99 13.60 -29.37
C PRO A 11 -11.07 13.06 -30.46
N PRO A 12 -10.15 13.83 -31.07
CA PRO A 12 -9.32 13.31 -32.15
C PRO A 12 -8.48 12.10 -31.73
N ILE A 13 -7.82 12.15 -30.58
CA ILE A 13 -7.00 11.02 -30.11
C ILE A 13 -7.85 9.84 -29.64
N LEU A 14 -8.96 10.09 -28.94
CA LEU A 14 -9.84 9.01 -28.48
C LEU A 14 -10.48 8.26 -29.66
N ALA A 15 -10.88 8.98 -30.71
CA ALA A 15 -11.39 8.38 -31.94
C ALA A 15 -10.29 7.56 -32.64
N ALA A 16 -9.09 8.13 -32.80
CA ALA A 16 -7.96 7.45 -33.44
C ALA A 16 -7.53 6.17 -32.72
N LEU A 17 -7.51 6.18 -31.38
CA LEU A 17 -7.20 5.01 -30.56
C LEU A 17 -8.24 3.91 -30.71
N ARG A 18 -9.54 4.27 -30.60
CA ARG A 18 -10.64 3.31 -30.71
C ARG A 18 -10.72 2.69 -32.10
N GLU A 19 -10.47 3.46 -33.15
CA GLU A 19 -10.42 2.98 -34.52
C GLU A 19 -9.32 1.93 -34.70
N ARG A 20 -8.08 2.24 -34.28
CA ARG A 20 -6.91 1.36 -34.48
C ARG A 20 -6.94 0.11 -33.61
N LEU A 21 -7.42 0.22 -32.38
CA LEU A 21 -7.57 -0.94 -31.48
C LEU A 21 -8.80 -1.79 -31.83
N GLY A 22 -9.76 -1.25 -32.60
CA GLY A 22 -10.93 -1.94 -33.09
C GLY A 22 -11.70 -2.67 -31.98
N LYS A 23 -11.70 -4.01 -32.03
CA LYS A 23 -12.40 -4.84 -31.02
C LYS A 23 -11.85 -4.69 -29.60
N ARG A 24 -10.62 -4.19 -29.44
CA ARG A 24 -9.95 -3.93 -28.16
C ARG A 24 -10.09 -2.48 -27.69
N ALA A 25 -11.00 -1.69 -28.30
CA ALA A 25 -11.26 -0.30 -27.90
C ALA A 25 -11.59 -0.11 -26.40
N ALA A 26 -12.09 -1.15 -25.72
CA ALA A 26 -12.32 -1.14 -24.27
C ALA A 26 -11.03 -1.00 -23.43
N ALA A 27 -9.85 -1.23 -24.02
CA ALA A 27 -8.56 -0.97 -23.37
C ALA A 27 -8.26 0.53 -23.21
N VAL A 28 -9.01 1.42 -23.91
CA VAL A 28 -8.85 2.88 -23.85
C VAL A 28 -9.78 3.46 -22.79
N ARG A 29 -9.19 4.07 -21.76
CA ARG A 29 -9.91 4.70 -20.64
C ARG A 29 -9.65 6.20 -20.64
N SER A 30 -10.72 6.98 -20.49
CA SER A 30 -10.67 8.45 -20.54
C SER A 30 -11.64 9.12 -19.56
N ASP A 31 -12.34 8.32 -18.75
CA ASP A 31 -13.15 8.83 -17.65
C ASP A 31 -12.29 9.57 -16.62
N ALA A 32 -12.89 10.55 -15.93
CA ALA A 32 -12.16 11.42 -15.02
C ALA A 32 -11.58 10.67 -13.82
N ALA A 33 -12.22 9.58 -13.34
CA ALA A 33 -11.66 8.75 -12.26
C ALA A 33 -10.35 8.07 -12.68
N THR A 34 -10.31 7.51 -13.89
CA THR A 34 -9.09 6.91 -14.43
C THR A 34 -8.01 7.96 -14.68
N ARG A 35 -8.35 9.08 -15.33
CA ARG A 35 -7.38 10.18 -15.54
C ARG A 35 -6.81 10.69 -14.21
N ALA A 36 -7.66 10.85 -13.19
CA ALA A 36 -7.24 11.19 -11.84
C ALA A 36 -6.30 10.16 -11.22
N ALA A 37 -6.64 8.86 -11.28
CA ALA A 37 -5.83 7.78 -10.73
C ALA A 37 -4.43 7.69 -11.36
N TYR A 38 -4.29 8.09 -12.63
CA TYR A 38 -3.03 8.07 -13.38
C TYR A 38 -2.33 9.43 -13.47
N ALA A 39 -2.89 10.50 -12.88
CA ALA A 39 -2.32 11.85 -12.92
C ALA A 39 -0.99 12.00 -12.19
N SER A 40 -0.62 11.05 -11.31
CA SER A 40 0.64 11.07 -10.57
C SER A 40 1.21 9.66 -10.37
N ASP A 41 2.52 9.57 -10.22
CA ASP A 41 3.23 8.39 -9.69
C ASP A 41 3.55 8.62 -8.20
N ALA A 42 4.67 8.11 -7.69
CA ALA A 42 5.11 8.34 -6.31
C ALA A 42 5.90 9.65 -6.13
N SER A 43 6.10 10.43 -7.21
CA SER A 43 6.78 11.72 -7.17
C SER A 43 5.91 12.84 -6.58
N ILE A 44 6.51 14.02 -6.50
CA ILE A 44 5.81 15.26 -6.18
C ILE A 44 5.12 15.89 -7.39
N TYR A 45 5.04 15.22 -8.55
CA TYR A 45 4.45 15.81 -9.77
C TYR A 45 3.03 15.30 -10.03
N ARG A 46 2.26 16.12 -10.75
CA ARG A 46 0.90 15.82 -11.19
C ARG A 46 0.70 16.30 -12.63
N VAL A 47 0.45 15.36 -13.54
CA VAL A 47 0.10 15.62 -14.94
C VAL A 47 -1.06 14.71 -15.33
N PRO A 48 -2.31 15.20 -15.35
CA PRO A 48 -3.46 14.40 -15.79
C PRO A 48 -3.33 14.01 -17.27
N PRO A 49 -3.45 12.72 -17.62
CA PRO A 49 -3.40 12.28 -19.02
C PRO A 49 -4.69 12.60 -19.78
N ALA A 50 -4.60 12.64 -21.11
CA ALA A 50 -5.76 12.66 -22.00
C ALA A 50 -6.46 11.29 -22.03
N ALA A 51 -5.68 10.21 -22.04
CA ALA A 51 -6.17 8.84 -22.03
C ALA A 51 -5.16 7.87 -21.39
N VAL A 52 -5.67 6.75 -20.88
CA VAL A 52 -4.89 5.61 -20.43
C VAL A 52 -5.21 4.42 -21.33
N VAL A 53 -4.19 3.68 -21.78
CA VAL A 53 -4.36 2.45 -22.57
C VAL A 53 -3.71 1.28 -21.85
N GLU A 54 -4.44 0.18 -21.69
CA GLU A 54 -3.98 -1.08 -21.11
C GLU A 54 -3.75 -2.12 -22.23
N PRO A 55 -2.57 -2.15 -22.89
CA PRO A 55 -2.33 -3.03 -24.05
C PRO A 55 -2.28 -4.50 -23.65
N HIS A 56 -2.80 -5.38 -24.52
CA HIS A 56 -2.73 -6.84 -24.32
C HIS A 56 -1.42 -7.43 -24.87
N ASP A 57 -0.89 -6.83 -25.93
CA ASP A 57 0.28 -7.30 -26.67
C ASP A 57 0.97 -6.16 -27.43
N ALA A 58 2.03 -6.48 -28.17
CA ALA A 58 2.81 -5.51 -28.93
C ALA A 58 2.02 -4.86 -30.08
N ASP A 59 1.00 -5.52 -30.63
CA ASP A 59 0.18 -4.97 -31.71
C ASP A 59 -0.70 -3.83 -31.19
N ASP A 60 -1.25 -3.97 -29.98
CA ASP A 60 -1.95 -2.86 -29.29
C ASP A 60 -1.02 -1.67 -29.08
N VAL A 61 0.25 -1.90 -28.71
CA VAL A 61 1.25 -0.83 -28.54
C VAL A 61 1.56 -0.14 -29.86
N ALA A 62 1.73 -0.89 -30.95
CA ALA A 62 1.93 -0.32 -32.29
C ALA A 62 0.73 0.52 -32.75
N ALA A 63 -0.50 0.06 -32.47
CA ALA A 63 -1.73 0.80 -32.73
C ALA A 63 -1.80 2.13 -31.95
N VAL A 64 -1.36 2.13 -30.68
CA VAL A 64 -1.26 3.36 -29.87
C VAL A 64 -0.26 4.34 -30.49
N LEU A 65 0.94 3.86 -30.87
CA LEU A 65 1.97 4.71 -31.48
C LEU A 65 1.51 5.30 -32.82
N ASP A 66 0.79 4.54 -33.64
CA ASP A 66 0.23 5.07 -34.89
C ASP A 66 -0.86 6.13 -34.65
N ALA A 67 -1.73 5.95 -33.65
CA ALA A 67 -2.71 6.98 -33.24
C ALA A 67 -2.01 8.25 -32.71
N ALA A 68 -1.00 8.07 -31.86
CA ALA A 68 -0.21 9.13 -31.29
C ALA A 68 0.45 9.98 -32.38
N ARG A 69 1.14 9.32 -33.33
CA ARG A 69 1.77 9.97 -34.49
C ARG A 69 0.76 10.70 -35.36
N ALA A 70 -0.37 10.07 -35.69
CA ALA A 70 -1.40 10.67 -36.53
C ALA A 70 -2.04 11.94 -35.92
N THR A 71 -1.97 12.09 -34.60
CA THR A 71 -2.58 13.21 -33.87
C THR A 71 -1.56 14.12 -33.18
N ALA A 72 -0.26 13.86 -33.35
CA ALA A 72 0.83 14.49 -32.61
C ALA A 72 0.62 14.48 -31.08
N THR A 73 0.04 13.41 -30.55
CA THR A 73 -0.21 13.26 -29.11
C THR A 73 0.96 12.54 -28.45
N PRO A 74 1.57 13.08 -27.38
CA PRO A 74 2.67 12.41 -26.69
C PRO A 74 2.27 11.07 -26.05
N VAL A 75 3.25 10.18 -25.88
CA VAL A 75 3.09 8.87 -25.24
C VAL A 75 4.06 8.71 -24.08
N THR A 76 3.55 8.28 -22.93
CA THR A 76 4.34 7.94 -21.75
C THR A 76 4.08 6.49 -21.36
N ALA A 77 5.14 5.70 -21.18
CA ALA A 77 5.03 4.35 -20.66
C ALA A 77 4.85 4.36 -19.14
N ARG A 78 4.07 3.41 -18.62
CA ARG A 78 3.89 3.22 -17.19
C ARG A 78 3.88 1.73 -16.84
N GLY A 79 4.67 1.38 -15.82
CA GLY A 79 4.62 0.10 -15.12
C GLY A 79 3.77 0.19 -13.86
N GLY A 80 4.33 -0.13 -12.69
CA GLY A 80 3.64 -0.02 -11.40
C GLY A 80 3.30 1.42 -10.94
N GLY A 81 3.79 2.45 -11.65
CA GLY A 81 3.64 3.85 -11.26
C GLY A 81 4.32 4.17 -9.92
N THR A 82 5.45 3.51 -9.63
CA THR A 82 6.18 3.61 -8.35
C THR A 82 7.36 4.58 -8.40
N SER A 83 7.63 5.19 -9.56
CA SER A 83 8.71 6.16 -9.72
C SER A 83 8.48 7.39 -8.85
N VAL A 84 9.58 7.93 -8.32
CA VAL A 84 9.61 9.20 -7.57
C VAL A 84 10.12 10.36 -8.43
N ALA A 85 10.48 10.12 -9.69
CA ALA A 85 11.02 11.12 -10.60
C ALA A 85 9.96 11.82 -11.47
N GLY A 86 8.70 11.36 -11.45
CA GLY A 86 7.63 11.96 -12.25
C GLY A 86 7.72 11.59 -13.73
N ASN A 87 8.43 10.53 -14.09
CA ASN A 87 8.63 10.08 -15.47
C ASN A 87 7.61 9.06 -15.96
N ALA A 88 6.75 8.55 -15.07
CA ALA A 88 5.70 7.57 -15.38
C ALA A 88 4.32 8.23 -15.54
N ILE A 89 4.29 9.54 -15.84
CA ILE A 89 3.11 10.37 -16.06
C ILE A 89 3.31 11.32 -17.24
N GLY A 90 2.22 11.73 -17.89
CA GLY A 90 2.26 12.61 -19.06
C GLY A 90 0.87 13.09 -19.46
N SER A 91 0.80 14.23 -20.16
CA SER A 91 -0.45 14.88 -20.55
C SER A 91 -1.18 14.23 -21.73
N GLY A 92 -0.46 13.43 -22.53
CA GLY A 92 -1.01 12.70 -23.66
C GLY A 92 -1.57 11.32 -23.27
N ILE A 93 -1.05 10.28 -23.91
CA ILE A 93 -1.46 8.89 -23.70
C ILE A 93 -0.52 8.24 -22.69
N VAL A 94 -1.07 7.69 -21.61
CA VAL A 94 -0.32 6.83 -20.69
C VAL A 94 -0.59 5.37 -21.05
N VAL A 95 0.45 4.60 -21.34
CA VAL A 95 0.35 3.17 -21.66
C VAL A 95 0.72 2.35 -20.42
N ASP A 96 -0.27 1.70 -19.79
CA ASP A 96 -0.09 0.88 -18.59
C ASP A 96 0.14 -0.59 -18.93
N PHE A 97 1.41 -1.00 -18.86
CA PHE A 97 1.81 -2.39 -19.14
C PHE A 97 1.47 -3.36 -18.01
N ALA A 98 1.30 -2.88 -16.77
CA ALA A 98 1.19 -3.74 -15.60
C ALA A 98 -0.14 -4.51 -15.53
N THR A 99 -1.19 -3.99 -16.17
CA THR A 99 -2.54 -4.58 -16.08
C THR A 99 -2.69 -5.85 -16.89
N ARG A 100 -2.14 -5.90 -18.11
CA ARG A 100 -2.40 -7.00 -19.07
C ARG A 100 -1.18 -7.57 -19.76
N MET A 101 -0.09 -6.81 -19.90
CA MET A 101 1.13 -7.22 -20.60
C MET A 101 2.23 -7.60 -19.60
N ASN A 102 1.92 -8.58 -18.76
CA ASN A 102 2.68 -8.96 -17.56
C ASN A 102 3.04 -10.45 -17.48
N ARG A 103 3.28 -11.10 -18.63
CA ARG A 103 3.65 -12.52 -18.70
C ARG A 103 5.17 -12.75 -18.64
N ILE A 104 5.57 -13.76 -17.89
CA ILE A 104 6.88 -14.41 -18.01
C ILE A 104 6.80 -15.35 -19.22
N ILE A 105 7.58 -15.06 -20.27
CA ILE A 105 7.55 -15.83 -21.52
C ILE A 105 8.30 -17.14 -21.37
N GLY A 106 9.44 -17.12 -20.67
CA GLY A 106 10.21 -18.32 -20.37
C GLY A 106 11.38 -18.04 -19.44
N ILE A 107 11.81 -19.06 -18.70
CA ILE A 107 13.02 -19.06 -17.88
C ILE A 107 13.92 -20.18 -18.40
N ASP A 108 15.18 -19.85 -18.66
CA ASP A 108 16.24 -20.79 -19.00
C ASP A 108 17.22 -20.88 -17.82
N PRO A 109 17.12 -21.94 -16.98
CA PRO A 109 17.99 -22.11 -15.83
C PRO A 109 19.46 -22.40 -16.20
N GLU A 110 19.72 -23.01 -17.36
CA GLU A 110 21.07 -23.36 -17.80
C GLU A 110 21.81 -22.11 -18.28
N ALA A 111 21.16 -21.31 -19.14
CA ALA A 111 21.68 -20.01 -19.56
C ALA A 111 21.57 -18.94 -18.46
N ARG A 112 20.83 -19.21 -17.38
CA ARG A 112 20.49 -18.27 -16.30
C ARG A 112 19.86 -16.99 -16.86
N THR A 113 18.85 -17.14 -17.70
CA THR A 113 18.11 -16.00 -18.26
C THR A 113 16.60 -16.18 -18.15
N ALA A 114 15.88 -15.07 -18.23
CA ALA A 114 14.42 -15.06 -18.37
C ALA A 114 14.01 -14.08 -19.46
N THR A 115 13.01 -14.43 -20.25
CA THR A 115 12.34 -13.51 -21.18
C THR A 115 10.98 -13.14 -20.62
N VAL A 116 10.70 -11.84 -20.51
CA VAL A 116 9.53 -11.30 -19.81
C VAL A 116 8.90 -10.13 -20.57
N GLN A 117 7.60 -9.94 -20.38
CA GLN A 117 6.91 -8.72 -20.76
C GLN A 117 7.18 -7.59 -19.75
N PRO A 118 7.11 -6.30 -20.15
CA PRO A 118 7.47 -5.15 -19.32
C PRO A 118 6.59 -4.98 -18.06
N GLY A 119 5.37 -5.53 -18.07
CA GLY A 119 4.42 -5.46 -16.96
C GLY A 119 4.66 -6.47 -15.83
N VAL A 120 5.58 -7.43 -16.00
CA VAL A 120 5.89 -8.44 -14.97
C VAL A 120 6.36 -7.74 -13.69
N VAL A 121 5.72 -8.03 -12.56
CA VAL A 121 6.17 -7.55 -11.24
C VAL A 121 7.44 -8.30 -10.84
N LEU A 122 8.40 -7.61 -10.23
CA LEU A 122 9.69 -8.21 -9.89
C LEU A 122 9.55 -9.47 -9.02
N ASP A 123 8.72 -9.42 -7.98
CA ASP A 123 8.52 -10.59 -7.11
C ASP A 123 7.89 -11.79 -7.84
N ASP A 124 7.05 -11.57 -8.86
CA ASP A 124 6.50 -12.66 -9.68
C ASP A 124 7.63 -13.38 -10.44
N LEU A 125 8.58 -12.61 -11.00
CA LEU A 125 9.76 -13.18 -11.66
C LEU A 125 10.67 -13.91 -10.67
N ARG A 126 10.92 -13.32 -9.49
CA ARG A 126 11.75 -13.94 -8.45
C ARG A 126 11.13 -15.24 -7.94
N ALA A 127 9.82 -15.25 -7.71
CA ALA A 127 9.08 -16.43 -7.30
C ALA A 127 9.13 -17.54 -8.36
N ALA A 128 9.01 -17.18 -9.64
CA ALA A 128 9.12 -18.13 -10.76
C ALA A 128 10.55 -18.68 -10.95
N ALA A 129 11.59 -17.89 -10.65
CA ALA A 129 13.00 -18.31 -10.75
C ALA A 129 13.49 -19.12 -9.52
N ALA A 130 12.88 -18.90 -8.35
CA ALA A 130 13.32 -19.51 -7.09
C ALA A 130 13.45 -21.04 -7.09
N PRO A 131 12.56 -21.84 -7.74
CA PRO A 131 12.71 -23.29 -7.84
C PRO A 131 14.02 -23.76 -8.49
N HIS A 132 14.70 -22.88 -9.24
CA HIS A 132 15.98 -23.15 -9.89
C HIS A 132 17.19 -22.64 -9.10
N GLY A 133 17.00 -22.12 -7.88
CA GLY A 133 18.07 -21.49 -7.10
C GLY A 133 18.51 -20.12 -7.65
N LEU A 134 17.69 -19.54 -8.53
CA LEU A 134 17.99 -18.30 -9.25
C LEU A 134 17.07 -17.15 -8.79
N THR A 135 17.54 -15.92 -9.00
CA THR A 135 16.75 -14.70 -8.80
C THR A 135 17.14 -13.63 -9.82
N PHE A 136 16.32 -12.59 -9.98
CA PHE A 136 16.75 -11.37 -10.67
C PHE A 136 17.48 -10.50 -9.65
N GLY A 137 18.70 -10.06 -9.98
CA GLY A 137 19.61 -9.41 -9.04
C GLY A 137 19.06 -8.10 -8.44
N PRO A 138 18.78 -7.07 -9.26
CA PRO A 138 18.28 -5.79 -8.76
C PRO A 138 16.98 -5.94 -7.97
N ASP A 139 16.94 -5.35 -6.76
CA ASP A 139 15.87 -5.54 -5.79
C ASP A 139 15.44 -4.22 -5.10
N PRO A 140 14.82 -3.30 -5.85
CA PRO A 140 14.38 -2.02 -5.29
C PRO A 140 13.38 -2.24 -4.16
N SER A 141 13.26 -1.28 -3.24
CA SER A 141 12.26 -1.32 -2.14
C SER A 141 10.80 -1.46 -2.62
N THR A 142 10.57 -1.25 -3.93
CA THR A 142 9.31 -1.46 -4.61
C THR A 142 9.04 -2.85 -5.19
N HIS A 143 9.93 -3.83 -4.97
CA HIS A 143 9.96 -5.14 -5.64
C HIS A 143 8.60 -5.88 -5.72
N SER A 144 7.75 -5.74 -4.70
CA SER A 144 6.41 -6.35 -4.67
C SER A 144 5.35 -5.71 -5.57
N ARG A 145 5.69 -4.63 -6.31
CA ARG A 145 4.77 -3.92 -7.22
C ARG A 145 5.43 -3.15 -8.37
N CYS A 146 6.74 -2.90 -8.35
CA CYS A 146 7.43 -2.36 -9.51
C CYS A 146 7.54 -3.44 -10.60
N THR A 147 7.54 -3.01 -11.86
CA THR A 147 7.60 -3.93 -13.00
C THR A 147 8.97 -3.89 -13.66
N ILE A 148 9.36 -4.97 -14.33
CA ILE A 148 10.65 -5.06 -15.02
C ILE A 148 10.82 -3.95 -16.05
N GLY A 149 9.76 -3.57 -16.78
CA GLY A 149 9.81 -2.44 -17.72
C GLY A 149 10.09 -1.09 -17.04
N GLY A 150 9.52 -0.86 -15.84
CA GLY A 150 9.83 0.34 -15.06
C GLY A 150 11.27 0.34 -14.53
N MET A 151 11.77 -0.82 -14.13
CA MET A 151 13.17 -0.98 -13.71
C MET A 151 14.14 -0.69 -14.86
N ILE A 152 13.84 -1.18 -16.06
CA ILE A 152 14.59 -0.88 -17.29
C ILE A 152 14.52 0.62 -17.60
N GLY A 153 13.35 1.23 -17.49
CA GLY A 153 13.16 2.67 -17.74
C GLY A 153 14.03 3.55 -16.85
N ASN A 154 14.20 3.19 -15.57
CA ASN A 154 14.92 3.99 -14.58
C ASN A 154 16.37 3.55 -14.34
N ASN A 155 16.82 2.47 -14.99
CA ASN A 155 18.02 1.74 -14.59
C ASN A 155 18.04 1.43 -13.08
N ALA A 156 16.92 0.92 -12.58
CA ALA A 156 16.70 0.72 -11.14
C ALA A 156 17.73 -0.25 -10.54
N CYS A 157 17.99 -0.06 -9.25
CA CYS A 157 18.92 -0.87 -8.47
C CYS A 157 18.19 -1.40 -7.22
N GLY A 158 18.91 -1.69 -6.15
CA GLY A 158 18.33 -2.13 -4.88
C GLY A 158 19.40 -2.23 -3.80
N SER A 159 19.09 -2.89 -2.69
CA SER A 159 20.07 -3.06 -1.62
C SER A 159 21.22 -4.01 -1.99
N HIS A 160 21.00 -4.91 -2.95
CA HIS A 160 21.99 -5.90 -3.37
C HIS A 160 22.80 -5.50 -4.62
N SER A 161 22.73 -4.25 -5.10
CA SER A 161 23.52 -3.84 -6.26
C SER A 161 25.03 -3.86 -6.02
N VAL A 162 25.50 -3.80 -4.76
CA VAL A 162 26.91 -4.11 -4.42
C VAL A 162 27.31 -5.50 -4.92
N ALA A 163 26.40 -6.49 -4.85
CA ALA A 163 26.65 -7.86 -5.30
C ALA A 163 26.31 -8.07 -6.78
N TRP A 164 25.21 -7.47 -7.26
CA TRP A 164 24.58 -7.86 -8.52
C TRP A 164 24.44 -6.74 -9.56
N GLY A 165 24.90 -5.53 -9.24
CA GLY A 165 24.87 -4.37 -10.12
C GLY A 165 23.46 -3.80 -10.35
N THR A 166 23.38 -2.95 -11.36
CA THR A 166 22.17 -2.21 -11.77
C THR A 166 21.26 -3.05 -12.68
N THR A 167 20.10 -2.52 -13.06
CA THR A 167 19.27 -3.16 -14.10
C THR A 167 20.02 -3.28 -15.43
N ALA A 168 20.79 -2.27 -15.83
CA ALA A 168 21.58 -2.29 -17.06
C ALA A 168 22.61 -3.44 -17.07
N ASP A 169 23.18 -3.77 -15.91
CA ASP A 169 24.08 -4.91 -15.80
C ASP A 169 23.37 -6.23 -16.11
N ASN A 170 22.09 -6.34 -15.77
CA ASN A 170 21.32 -7.56 -15.85
C ASN A 170 20.45 -7.67 -17.12
N VAL A 171 20.44 -6.67 -18.00
CA VAL A 171 19.76 -6.74 -19.31
C VAL A 171 20.65 -7.43 -20.35
N VAL A 172 20.09 -8.37 -21.11
CA VAL A 172 20.75 -9.08 -22.21
C VAL A 172 20.25 -8.59 -23.57
N ALA A 173 18.93 -8.47 -23.73
CA ALA A 173 18.31 -7.96 -24.95
C ALA A 173 16.99 -7.26 -24.65
N LEU A 174 16.64 -6.25 -25.46
CA LEU A 174 15.40 -5.50 -25.36
C LEU A 174 14.70 -5.46 -26.71
N THR A 175 13.42 -5.83 -26.74
CA THR A 175 12.57 -5.57 -27.91
C THR A 175 11.78 -4.29 -27.69
N HIS A 176 11.97 -3.31 -28.57
CA HIS A 176 11.32 -2.01 -28.56
C HIS A 176 10.40 -1.82 -29.77
N LEU A 177 9.35 -1.02 -29.57
CA LEU A 177 8.64 -0.32 -30.64
C LEU A 177 9.04 1.16 -30.65
N LEU A 178 9.42 1.65 -31.83
CA LEU A 178 9.74 3.05 -32.08
C LEU A 178 8.48 3.86 -32.45
N PRO A 179 8.52 5.20 -32.36
CA PRO A 179 7.38 6.07 -32.71
C PRO A 179 6.84 5.87 -34.14
N ASP A 180 7.71 5.47 -35.06
CA ASP A 180 7.35 5.20 -36.45
C ASP A 180 6.72 3.82 -36.68
N GLY A 181 6.62 3.00 -35.64
CA GLY A 181 6.07 1.65 -35.64
C GLY A 181 7.09 0.54 -35.89
N ARG A 182 8.37 0.85 -36.14
CA ARG A 182 9.40 -0.19 -36.28
C ARG A 182 9.61 -0.95 -34.98
N ARG A 183 9.65 -2.28 -35.08
CA ARG A 183 10.06 -3.19 -34.01
C ARG A 183 11.54 -3.52 -34.17
N LEU A 184 12.31 -3.39 -33.09
CA LEU A 184 13.72 -3.72 -33.08
C LEU A 184 14.09 -4.50 -31.82
N THR A 185 15.10 -5.36 -31.93
CA THR A 185 15.62 -6.16 -30.81
C THR A 185 17.07 -5.80 -30.61
N ALA A 186 17.31 -4.90 -29.65
CA ALA A 186 18.63 -4.45 -29.29
C ALA A 186 19.32 -5.46 -28.38
N SER A 187 20.62 -5.62 -28.58
CA SER A 187 21.51 -6.45 -27.76
C SER A 187 22.93 -5.88 -27.79
N ARG A 188 23.87 -6.59 -27.18
CA ARG A 188 25.29 -6.36 -27.43
C ARG A 188 25.58 -6.45 -28.93
N GLY A 189 26.27 -5.45 -29.49
CA GLY A 189 26.69 -5.41 -30.89
C GLY A 189 25.74 -4.69 -31.85
N GLY A 190 24.51 -4.35 -31.45
CA GLY A 190 23.60 -3.59 -32.32
C GLY A 190 22.15 -3.52 -31.84
N SER A 191 21.34 -2.76 -32.58
CA SER A 191 19.90 -2.57 -32.36
C SER A 191 19.03 -3.61 -33.07
N GLY A 192 19.63 -4.41 -33.97
CA GLY A 192 18.91 -5.28 -34.89
C GLY A 192 18.46 -4.57 -36.18
N ASP A 193 18.72 -3.27 -36.31
CA ASP A 193 18.50 -2.47 -37.53
C ASP A 193 19.86 -1.92 -38.04
N PRO A 194 20.40 -2.46 -39.15
CA PRO A 194 21.70 -2.02 -39.68
C PRO A 194 21.76 -0.53 -40.03
N GLY A 195 20.64 0.07 -40.43
CA GLY A 195 20.57 1.50 -40.76
C GLY A 195 20.66 2.37 -39.51
N LEU A 196 19.98 1.98 -38.43
CA LEU A 196 20.11 2.63 -37.14
C LEU A 196 21.50 2.44 -36.54
N ASP A 197 22.07 1.23 -36.64
CA ASP A 197 23.41 0.92 -36.15
C ASP A 197 24.49 1.77 -36.84
N ALA A 198 24.38 1.96 -38.16
CA ALA A 198 25.26 2.85 -38.91
C ALA A 198 25.14 4.31 -38.44
N ARG A 199 23.91 4.80 -38.21
CA ARG A 199 23.66 6.16 -37.69
C ARG A 199 24.20 6.34 -36.28
N LEU A 200 24.00 5.36 -35.40
CA LEU A 200 24.55 5.35 -34.04
C LEU A 200 26.08 5.34 -34.06
N ALA A 201 26.70 4.55 -34.92
CA ALA A 201 28.16 4.52 -35.06
C ALA A 201 28.71 5.86 -35.57
N GLN A 202 28.04 6.47 -36.56
CA GLN A 202 28.41 7.78 -37.11
C GLN A 202 28.23 8.89 -36.07
N TRP A 203 27.12 8.91 -35.34
CA TRP A 203 26.85 9.87 -34.26
C TRP A 203 27.85 9.72 -33.11
N ARG A 204 28.18 8.48 -32.71
CA ARG A 204 29.12 8.21 -31.61
C ARG A 204 30.54 8.72 -31.91
N ALA A 205 30.99 8.64 -33.16
CA ALA A 205 32.38 8.92 -33.54
C ALA A 205 32.92 10.27 -33.03
N PRO A 206 32.23 11.42 -33.22
CA PRO A 206 32.67 12.71 -32.66
C PRO A 206 32.54 12.80 -31.12
N HIS A 207 31.72 11.94 -30.48
CA HIS A 207 31.43 12.01 -29.05
C HIS A 207 32.30 11.09 -28.19
N LEU A 208 33.14 10.23 -28.77
CA LEU A 208 33.95 9.24 -28.04
C LEU A 208 34.74 9.82 -26.86
N GLY A 209 35.29 11.03 -26.99
CA GLY A 209 36.03 11.69 -25.92
C GLY A 209 35.15 11.97 -24.70
N VAL A 210 34.04 12.69 -24.90
CA VAL A 210 33.15 13.08 -23.79
C VAL A 210 32.48 11.87 -23.15
N LEU A 211 32.11 10.85 -23.93
CA LEU A 211 31.53 9.61 -23.42
C LEU A 211 32.48 8.87 -22.46
N ARG A 212 33.79 8.88 -22.73
CA ARG A 212 34.80 8.22 -21.88
C ARG A 212 35.14 9.00 -20.61
N THR A 213 35.00 10.32 -20.64
CA THR A 213 35.48 11.19 -19.56
C THR A 213 34.38 11.62 -18.61
N GLU A 214 33.13 11.68 -19.07
CA GLU A 214 32.01 12.21 -18.28
C GLU A 214 31.02 11.14 -17.82
N LEU A 215 31.01 9.93 -18.40
CA LEU A 215 30.11 8.84 -18.01
C LEU A 215 30.88 7.70 -17.32
N ASP A 216 30.17 6.87 -16.57
CA ASP A 216 30.70 5.66 -15.90
C ASP A 216 31.92 5.94 -14.99
N ARG A 217 31.90 7.08 -14.28
CA ARG A 217 32.98 7.46 -13.36
C ARG A 217 32.90 6.72 -12.02
N PHE A 218 31.71 6.24 -11.65
CA PHE A 218 31.43 5.41 -10.48
C PHE A 218 30.10 4.66 -10.68
N GLY A 219 29.89 3.56 -9.96
CA GLY A 219 28.82 2.58 -10.25
C GLY A 219 27.38 3.12 -10.18
N ARG A 220 27.12 4.21 -9.44
CA ARG A 220 25.79 4.84 -9.31
C ARG A 220 25.67 6.16 -10.07
N GLN A 221 26.47 6.34 -11.13
CA GLN A 221 26.28 7.46 -12.06
C GLN A 221 25.17 7.13 -13.08
N VAL A 222 23.91 7.26 -12.66
CA VAL A 222 22.76 6.83 -13.46
C VAL A 222 22.11 7.96 -14.27
N SER A 223 22.30 9.22 -13.88
CA SER A 223 21.71 10.37 -14.57
C SER A 223 22.10 10.46 -16.06
N GLY A 224 21.15 10.85 -16.91
CA GLY A 224 21.29 10.91 -18.35
C GLY A 224 21.16 9.55 -19.04
N TYR A 225 21.58 9.48 -20.30
CA TYR A 225 21.60 8.22 -21.04
C TYR A 225 22.90 7.43 -20.77
N GLY A 226 22.80 6.11 -20.67
CA GLY A 226 23.92 5.16 -20.52
C GLY A 226 24.81 5.01 -21.76
N LEU A 227 25.20 6.12 -22.41
CA LEU A 227 25.85 6.12 -23.73
C LEU A 227 27.28 5.56 -23.74
N HIS A 228 27.91 5.41 -22.58
CA HIS A 228 29.21 4.74 -22.46
C HIS A 228 29.13 3.27 -22.90
N HIS A 229 27.96 2.62 -22.82
CA HIS A 229 27.76 1.27 -23.36
C HIS A 229 27.93 1.20 -24.88
N LEU A 230 27.78 2.32 -25.60
CA LEU A 230 28.03 2.39 -27.03
C LEU A 230 29.53 2.49 -27.36
N LEU A 231 30.44 2.63 -26.40
CA LEU A 231 31.87 2.66 -26.70
C LEU A 231 32.34 1.33 -27.34
N PRO A 232 33.27 1.36 -28.32
CA PRO A 232 33.79 0.13 -28.94
C PRO A 232 34.33 -0.88 -27.93
N GLU A 233 35.08 -0.41 -26.93
CA GLU A 233 35.63 -1.21 -25.83
C GLU A 233 34.56 -1.86 -24.94
N ASN A 234 33.35 -1.29 -24.91
CA ASN A 234 32.21 -1.82 -24.17
C ASN A 234 31.32 -2.74 -25.04
N GLY A 235 31.69 -2.96 -26.30
CA GLY A 235 31.04 -3.90 -27.21
C GLY A 235 29.86 -3.34 -27.98
N PHE A 236 29.70 -2.01 -28.04
CA PHE A 236 28.58 -1.34 -28.72
C PHE A 236 27.22 -1.93 -28.30
N ASP A 237 26.96 -1.88 -26.99
CA ASP A 237 25.80 -2.51 -26.39
C ASP A 237 24.59 -1.57 -26.40
N VAL A 238 23.76 -1.71 -27.44
CA VAL A 238 22.60 -0.84 -27.64
C VAL A 238 21.50 -1.15 -26.63
N ALA A 239 21.35 -2.42 -26.21
CA ALA A 239 20.37 -2.78 -25.19
C ALA A 239 20.65 -2.02 -23.89
N LYS A 240 21.90 -2.07 -23.41
CA LYS A 240 22.30 -1.36 -22.19
C LYS A 240 22.22 0.15 -22.32
N ALA A 241 22.56 0.71 -23.49
CA ALA A 241 22.43 2.15 -23.73
C ALA A 241 20.97 2.66 -23.69
N LEU A 242 19.98 1.78 -23.91
CA LEU A 242 18.55 2.09 -23.82
C LEU A 242 17.99 1.91 -22.40
N VAL A 243 18.69 1.22 -21.50
CA VAL A 243 18.33 1.16 -20.07
C VAL A 243 18.57 2.53 -19.45
N GLY A 244 17.63 3.02 -18.64
CA GLY A 244 17.65 4.39 -18.13
C GLY A 244 17.12 5.45 -19.11
N SER A 245 16.66 5.07 -20.30
CA SER A 245 16.09 6.02 -21.27
C SER A 245 14.71 6.57 -20.87
N GLU A 246 14.10 6.09 -19.79
CA GLU A 246 12.80 6.57 -19.31
C GLU A 246 11.71 6.59 -20.39
N SER A 247 11.78 5.62 -21.31
CA SER A 247 10.89 5.46 -22.47
C SER A 247 10.95 6.59 -23.51
N THR A 248 11.99 7.44 -23.52
CA THR A 248 12.15 8.51 -24.50
C THR A 248 12.65 8.04 -25.87
N CYS A 249 13.19 6.81 -25.95
CA CYS A 249 13.75 6.24 -27.19
C CYS A 249 12.93 5.06 -27.76
N GLY A 250 11.85 4.66 -27.10
CA GLY A 250 10.98 3.57 -27.55
C GLY A 250 10.23 2.90 -26.40
N LEU A 251 9.22 2.11 -26.73
CA LEU A 251 8.44 1.34 -25.76
C LEU A 251 8.92 -0.12 -25.74
N VAL A 252 9.40 -0.58 -24.58
CA VAL A 252 9.81 -1.98 -24.38
C VAL A 252 8.57 -2.88 -24.42
N THR A 253 8.58 -3.91 -25.25
CA THR A 253 7.50 -4.93 -25.31
C THR A 253 7.94 -6.29 -24.77
N GLU A 254 9.23 -6.60 -24.85
CA GLU A 254 9.83 -7.83 -24.30
C GLU A 254 11.27 -7.52 -23.85
N ALA A 255 11.71 -8.16 -22.76
CA ALA A 255 13.08 -8.05 -22.26
C ALA A 255 13.62 -9.44 -21.92
N THR A 256 14.85 -9.72 -22.35
CA THR A 256 15.64 -10.86 -21.89
C THR A 256 16.61 -10.37 -20.83
N VAL A 257 16.49 -10.93 -19.63
CA VAL A 257 17.27 -10.55 -18.45
C VAL A 257 18.09 -11.72 -17.93
N ARG A 258 19.24 -11.41 -17.33
CA ARG A 258 20.10 -12.34 -16.62
C ARG A 258 19.56 -12.60 -15.21
N LEU A 259 19.70 -13.84 -14.77
CA LEU A 259 19.40 -14.30 -13.42
C LEU A 259 20.72 -14.63 -12.70
N VAL A 260 20.72 -14.48 -11.39
CA VAL A 260 21.87 -14.72 -10.51
C VAL A 260 21.54 -15.80 -9.48
N GLU A 261 22.57 -16.49 -8.99
CA GLU A 261 22.41 -17.49 -7.92
C GLU A 261 22.19 -16.81 -6.57
N VAL A 262 21.29 -17.38 -5.78
CA VAL A 262 21.04 -16.92 -4.41
C VAL A 262 21.87 -17.77 -3.44
N PRO A 263 22.61 -17.16 -2.49
CA PRO A 263 23.27 -17.92 -1.44
C PRO A 263 22.28 -18.76 -0.65
N ALA A 264 22.66 -20.00 -0.32
CA ALA A 264 21.79 -20.93 0.41
C ALA A 264 21.46 -20.46 1.83
N ALA A 265 22.38 -19.71 2.46
CA ALA A 265 22.17 -19.08 3.75
C ALA A 265 22.74 -17.65 3.77
N ARG A 266 22.19 -16.83 4.67
CA ARG A 266 22.60 -15.44 4.87
C ARG A 266 22.74 -15.12 6.35
N ALA A 267 23.63 -14.20 6.68
CA ALA A 267 23.72 -13.56 7.98
C ALA A 267 23.75 -12.05 7.81
N LEU A 268 23.00 -11.34 8.66
CA LEU A 268 22.96 -9.88 8.70
C LEU A 268 23.91 -9.38 9.80
N LEU A 269 24.89 -8.58 9.43
CA LEU A 269 25.72 -7.79 10.35
C LEU A 269 25.14 -6.36 10.42
N VAL A 270 24.65 -5.96 11.59
CA VAL A 270 24.29 -4.57 11.86
C VAL A 270 25.40 -3.92 12.68
N LEU A 271 25.93 -2.81 12.20
CA LEU A 271 26.96 -2.01 12.86
C LEU A 271 26.35 -0.68 13.32
N GLY A 272 26.59 -0.29 14.57
CA GLY A 272 26.19 0.99 15.15
C GLY A 272 27.40 1.90 15.36
N PHE A 273 27.31 3.12 14.88
CA PHE A 273 28.36 4.15 14.88
C PHE A 273 27.95 5.35 15.73
N PRO A 274 28.90 6.19 16.19
CA PRO A 274 28.59 7.40 16.95
C PRO A 274 27.69 8.40 16.22
N ASP A 275 27.77 8.46 14.89
CA ASP A 275 26.93 9.27 14.01
C ASP A 275 26.86 8.68 12.59
N VAL A 276 26.00 9.25 11.75
CA VAL A 276 25.80 8.82 10.36
C VAL A 276 27.01 9.10 9.46
N PHE A 277 27.85 10.09 9.80
CA PHE A 277 29.02 10.44 9.00
C PHE A 277 30.14 9.40 9.17
N ALA A 278 30.33 8.89 10.39
CA ALA A 278 31.23 7.79 10.70
C ALA A 278 30.77 6.49 10.00
N ALA A 279 29.46 6.22 9.99
CA ALA A 279 28.89 5.13 9.21
C ALA A 279 29.18 5.30 7.71
N ALA A 280 28.93 6.48 7.14
CA ALA A 280 29.22 6.78 5.74
C ALA A 280 30.73 6.62 5.40
N ALA A 281 31.63 6.99 6.31
CA ALA A 281 33.06 6.86 6.11
C ALA A 281 33.54 5.40 6.06
N ALA A 282 32.88 4.49 6.78
CA ALA A 282 33.22 3.06 6.82
C ALA A 282 32.63 2.27 5.65
N ALA A 283 31.58 2.78 5.01
CA ALA A 283 30.80 2.04 4.00
C ALA A 283 31.62 1.56 2.77
N PRO A 284 32.55 2.34 2.19
CA PRO A 284 33.34 1.90 1.04
C PRO A 284 34.23 0.69 1.35
N ASP A 285 34.81 0.63 2.55
CA ASP A 285 35.64 -0.49 2.98
C ASP A 285 34.82 -1.75 3.21
N LEU A 286 33.60 -1.60 3.75
CA LEU A 286 32.65 -2.71 3.92
C LEU A 286 32.13 -3.23 2.59
N ALA A 287 31.90 -2.37 1.59
CA ALA A 287 31.51 -2.82 0.26
C ALA A 287 32.61 -3.69 -0.39
N ARG A 288 33.88 -3.42 -0.08
CA ARG A 288 35.04 -4.22 -0.52
C ARG A 288 35.27 -5.49 0.31
N SER A 289 34.53 -5.71 1.41
CA SER A 289 34.73 -6.86 2.30
C SER A 289 34.01 -8.14 1.84
N GLY A 290 33.35 -8.11 0.68
CA GLY A 290 32.47 -9.20 0.21
C GLY A 290 31.07 -9.18 0.82
N ALA A 291 30.67 -8.06 1.44
CA ALA A 291 29.29 -7.83 1.83
C ALA A 291 28.41 -7.74 0.57
N MET A 292 27.21 -8.32 0.64
CA MET A 292 26.24 -8.28 -0.46
C MET A 292 25.38 -7.01 -0.45
N THR A 293 25.27 -6.38 0.72
CA THR A 293 24.57 -5.12 0.95
C THR A 293 25.44 -4.24 1.86
N VAL A 294 25.30 -2.91 1.76
CA VAL A 294 25.87 -1.96 2.74
C VAL A 294 24.93 -0.76 2.83
N GLU A 295 23.87 -0.92 3.62
CA GLU A 295 22.79 0.08 3.73
C GLU A 295 22.97 0.95 4.96
N GLY A 296 22.85 2.27 4.80
CA GLY A 296 23.00 3.25 5.87
C GLY A 296 21.68 3.88 6.31
N MET A 297 21.59 4.20 7.60
CA MET A 297 20.52 5.05 8.16
C MET A 297 21.01 5.88 9.34
N ALA A 298 20.41 7.05 9.54
CA ALA A 298 20.59 7.92 10.72
C ALA A 298 19.52 7.67 11.80
N SER A 299 19.72 8.22 12.99
CA SER A 299 18.76 8.15 14.11
C SER A 299 17.46 8.88 13.84
N ASP A 300 17.47 9.88 12.95
CA ASP A 300 16.28 10.60 12.49
C ASP A 300 15.19 9.64 11.96
N LEU A 301 15.61 8.55 11.27
CA LEU A 301 14.69 7.52 10.77
C LEU A 301 14.01 6.76 11.92
N LEU A 302 14.76 6.45 12.98
CA LEU A 302 14.22 5.76 14.16
C LEU A 302 13.27 6.67 14.94
N ASP A 303 13.55 7.96 15.05
CA ASP A 303 12.70 8.90 15.75
C ASP A 303 11.36 9.08 15.00
N ALA A 304 11.41 9.21 13.67
CA ALA A 304 10.21 9.20 12.83
C ALA A 304 9.41 7.88 13.00
N LEU A 305 10.08 6.72 13.04
CA LEU A 305 9.46 5.42 13.29
C LEU A 305 8.79 5.33 14.66
N ARG A 306 9.47 5.77 15.72
CA ARG A 306 8.99 5.68 17.11
C ARG A 306 7.79 6.58 17.37
N SER A 307 7.66 7.68 16.64
CA SER A 307 6.49 8.57 16.71
C SER A 307 5.19 7.90 16.23
N ARG A 308 5.29 6.75 15.54
CA ARG A 308 4.12 6.10 14.95
C ARG A 308 3.35 5.24 15.95
N PRO A 309 2.02 5.19 15.83
CA PRO A 309 1.18 4.30 16.65
C PRO A 309 1.67 2.85 16.57
N GLY A 310 1.89 2.22 17.73
CA GLY A 310 2.34 0.84 17.85
C GLY A 310 3.83 0.59 17.54
N ARG A 311 4.64 1.63 17.35
CA ARG A 311 6.07 1.52 16.99
C ARG A 311 7.04 2.14 17.98
N ALA A 312 6.59 2.50 19.18
CA ALA A 312 7.43 3.12 20.22
C ALA A 312 8.69 2.32 20.58
N GLY A 313 8.66 0.97 20.45
CA GLY A 313 9.81 0.09 20.67
C GLY A 313 10.74 -0.11 19.47
N ALA A 314 10.56 0.62 18.37
CA ALA A 314 11.39 0.46 17.17
C ALA A 314 12.88 0.72 17.48
N GLY A 315 13.74 -0.17 16.98
CA GLY A 315 15.19 -0.12 17.18
C GLY A 315 15.70 -0.76 18.48
N ALA A 316 14.85 -1.43 19.27
CA ALA A 316 15.29 -2.10 20.51
C ALA A 316 16.35 -3.19 20.30
N ASP A 317 16.36 -3.82 19.12
CA ASP A 317 17.33 -4.86 18.74
C ASP A 317 18.59 -4.32 18.05
N LEU A 318 18.71 -3.00 17.89
CA LEU A 318 19.87 -2.40 17.23
C LEU A 318 21.07 -2.31 18.18
N PRO A 319 22.30 -2.45 17.64
CA PRO A 319 23.51 -2.09 18.37
C PRO A 319 23.49 -0.59 18.74
N ALA A 320 24.20 -0.23 19.81
CA ALA A 320 24.28 1.15 20.28
C ALA A 320 24.93 2.07 19.22
N GLY A 321 24.29 3.20 18.93
CA GLY A 321 24.78 4.17 17.94
C GLY A 321 23.76 5.26 17.64
N GLN A 322 24.13 6.16 16.72
CA GLN A 322 23.27 7.17 16.09
C GLN A 322 23.33 7.11 14.56
N GLY A 323 24.23 6.30 14.00
CA GLY A 323 24.25 5.91 12.59
C GLY A 323 24.45 4.41 12.50
N TRP A 324 23.83 3.75 11.52
CA TRP A 324 23.91 2.31 11.37
C TRP A 324 24.23 1.88 9.95
N LEU A 325 24.94 0.76 9.83
CA LEU A 325 25.14 0.04 8.57
C LEU A 325 24.57 -1.38 8.66
N TYR A 326 23.88 -1.82 7.61
CA TYR A 326 23.32 -3.17 7.46
C TYR A 326 24.04 -3.89 6.32
N CYS A 327 24.76 -4.95 6.68
CA CYS A 327 25.58 -5.72 5.75
C CYS A 327 25.18 -7.19 5.76
N GLU A 328 24.63 -7.70 4.65
CA GLU A 328 24.40 -9.13 4.48
C GLU A 328 25.62 -9.86 3.94
N PHE A 329 25.84 -11.07 4.44
CA PHE A 329 26.87 -12.00 3.97
C PHE A 329 26.22 -13.33 3.60
N GLY A 330 26.60 -13.89 2.45
CA GLY A 330 26.14 -15.19 1.98
C GLY A 330 27.10 -16.34 2.35
N GLY A 331 26.57 -17.56 2.42
CA GLY A 331 27.34 -18.79 2.58
C GLY A 331 26.54 -20.02 2.11
N ALA A 332 27.20 -21.18 1.97
CA ALA A 332 26.51 -22.44 1.67
C ALA A 332 25.74 -22.95 2.91
N THR A 333 26.19 -22.56 4.11
CA THR A 333 25.52 -22.85 5.38
C THR A 333 25.36 -21.60 6.22
N ALA A 334 24.43 -21.62 7.20
CA ALA A 334 24.23 -20.52 8.13
C ALA A 334 25.49 -20.22 8.97
N ALA A 335 26.29 -21.25 9.28
CA ALA A 335 27.56 -21.10 9.98
C ALA A 335 28.59 -20.34 9.13
N GLU A 336 28.72 -20.70 7.85
CA GLU A 336 29.64 -20.00 6.93
C GLU A 336 29.26 -18.53 6.74
N ALA A 337 27.97 -18.24 6.56
CA ALA A 337 27.47 -16.88 6.44
C ALA A 337 27.74 -16.07 7.73
N TYR A 338 27.51 -16.69 8.90
CA TYR A 338 27.81 -16.09 10.20
C TYR A 338 29.32 -15.83 10.36
N ASP A 339 30.18 -16.79 10.02
CA ASP A 339 31.62 -16.66 10.12
C ASP A 339 32.18 -15.58 9.19
N ALA A 340 31.59 -15.41 8.00
CA ALA A 340 31.92 -14.30 7.10
C ALA A 340 31.62 -12.94 7.74
N ALA A 341 30.41 -12.78 8.30
CA ALA A 341 30.03 -11.58 9.04
C ALA A 341 30.93 -11.34 10.26
N ALA A 342 31.25 -12.40 11.02
CA ALA A 342 32.09 -12.31 12.21
C ALA A 342 33.54 -11.92 11.91
N ARG A 343 34.11 -12.40 10.79
CA ARG A 343 35.46 -11.99 10.35
C ARG A 343 35.53 -10.49 10.04
N VAL A 344 34.51 -9.96 9.38
CA VAL A 344 34.43 -8.52 9.09
C VAL A 344 34.26 -7.73 10.38
N ALA A 345 33.35 -8.15 11.27
CA ALA A 345 33.14 -7.50 12.55
C ALA A 345 34.40 -7.47 13.43
N ALA A 346 35.20 -8.54 13.44
CA ALA A 346 36.45 -8.61 14.21
C ALA A 346 37.57 -7.73 13.64
N GLY A 347 37.51 -7.38 12.36
CA GLY A 347 38.48 -6.52 11.69
C GLY A 347 38.26 -5.01 11.89
N LEU A 348 37.09 -4.62 12.41
CA LEU A 348 36.74 -3.21 12.64
C LEU A 348 37.51 -2.68 13.85
N ARG A 349 38.42 -1.73 13.60
CA ARG A 349 39.34 -1.23 14.64
C ARG A 349 38.88 0.03 15.39
N ASP A 350 37.71 0.61 15.08
CA ASP A 350 37.22 1.82 15.76
C ASP A 350 35.70 1.84 16.01
N ALA A 351 35.33 2.30 17.23
CA ALA A 351 34.06 2.85 17.76
C ALA A 351 32.69 2.18 17.44
N ALA A 352 32.62 1.18 16.57
CA ALA A 352 31.35 0.58 16.17
C ALA A 352 30.94 -0.54 17.13
N THR A 353 29.67 -0.56 17.55
CA THR A 353 29.07 -1.74 18.18
C THR A 353 28.42 -2.61 17.12
N ALA A 354 28.29 -3.91 17.36
CA ALA A 354 27.86 -4.85 16.32
C ALA A 354 26.87 -5.87 16.86
N VAL A 355 25.90 -6.26 16.02
CA VAL A 355 25.03 -7.42 16.22
C VAL A 355 25.03 -8.24 14.94
N ILE A 356 25.26 -9.56 15.06
CA ILE A 356 25.15 -10.50 13.94
C ILE A 356 23.87 -11.32 14.13
N VAL A 357 23.08 -11.44 13.07
CA VAL A 357 21.81 -12.15 13.06
C VAL A 357 21.79 -13.15 11.91
N ALA A 358 21.82 -14.44 12.25
CA ALA A 358 21.62 -15.53 11.29
C ALA A 358 20.17 -16.05 11.26
N ASP A 359 19.35 -15.70 12.26
CA ASP A 359 17.92 -16.04 12.26
C ASP A 359 17.16 -15.21 11.21
N PRO A 360 16.53 -15.84 10.19
CA PRO A 360 15.85 -15.11 9.12
C PRO A 360 14.70 -14.22 9.60
N ALA A 361 13.99 -14.61 10.66
CA ALA A 361 12.87 -13.85 11.18
C ALA A 361 13.32 -12.53 11.84
N ARG A 362 14.36 -12.61 12.69
CA ARG A 362 14.99 -11.44 13.31
C ARG A 362 15.70 -10.55 12.29
N ALA A 363 16.39 -11.12 11.30
CA ALA A 363 17.02 -10.36 10.22
C ALA A 363 15.96 -9.57 9.42
N ARG A 364 14.82 -10.20 9.09
CA ARG A 364 13.70 -9.53 8.43
C ARG A 364 13.11 -8.40 9.29
N ALA A 365 12.99 -8.58 10.60
CA ALA A 365 12.51 -7.54 11.51
C ALA A 365 13.42 -6.30 11.52
N LEU A 366 14.74 -6.52 11.50
CA LEU A 366 15.73 -5.45 11.39
C LEU A 366 15.69 -4.76 10.01
N TRP A 367 15.62 -5.53 8.92
CA TRP A 367 15.50 -4.99 7.56
C TRP A 367 14.25 -4.14 7.37
N ARG A 368 13.12 -4.52 7.96
CA ARG A 368 11.90 -3.72 7.91
C ARG A 368 12.09 -2.29 8.44
N ILE A 369 13.02 -2.05 9.37
CA ILE A 369 13.34 -0.70 9.85
C ILE A 369 13.92 0.14 8.68
N ARG A 370 14.89 -0.42 7.95
CA ARG A 370 15.58 0.24 6.83
C ARG A 370 14.73 0.31 5.55
N GLU A 371 14.10 -0.79 5.13
CA GLU A 371 13.31 -0.88 3.89
C GLU A 371 12.09 0.04 3.91
N SER A 372 11.51 0.22 5.09
CA SER A 372 10.26 0.97 5.19
C SER A 372 10.48 2.49 5.17
N GLY A 373 11.71 2.98 5.24
CA GLY A 373 12.03 4.43 5.28
C GLY A 373 11.32 5.25 4.19
N ALA A 374 11.29 4.76 2.94
CA ALA A 374 10.66 5.44 1.81
C ALA A 374 9.14 5.64 1.97
N GLY A 375 8.44 4.72 2.63
CA GLY A 375 7.00 4.80 2.87
C GLY A 375 6.63 5.29 4.27
N ILE A 376 7.54 5.21 5.23
CA ILE A 376 7.30 5.54 6.63
C ILE A 376 7.61 7.00 6.93
N VAL A 377 8.65 7.55 6.34
CA VAL A 377 9.07 8.94 6.59
C VAL A 377 8.37 9.90 5.63
N THR A 378 7.05 9.86 5.66
CA THR A 378 6.19 10.86 4.97
C THR A 378 5.64 11.89 5.95
N ARG A 379 5.87 11.65 7.24
CA ARG A 379 5.64 12.58 8.34
C ARG A 379 6.90 12.63 9.20
N MET A 380 7.21 13.82 9.67
CA MET A 380 8.24 14.06 10.68
C MET A 380 7.72 13.65 12.07
N ALA A 381 8.60 13.55 13.07
CA ALA A 381 8.22 13.14 14.43
C ALA A 381 7.21 14.09 15.10
N ASP A 382 7.15 15.35 14.66
CA ASP A 382 6.18 16.37 15.11
C ASP A 382 4.85 16.32 14.34
N GLY A 383 4.70 15.41 13.37
CA GLY A 383 3.52 15.28 12.51
C GLY A 383 3.55 16.14 11.24
N GLY A 384 4.58 16.98 11.03
CA GLY A 384 4.75 17.75 9.79
C GLY A 384 4.92 16.86 8.56
N GLU A 385 4.54 17.35 7.37
CA GLU A 385 4.69 16.58 6.13
C GLU A 385 6.18 16.45 5.74
N ALA A 386 6.57 15.29 5.20
CA ALA A 386 7.90 15.07 4.63
C ALA A 386 7.76 14.51 3.20
N TRP A 387 8.35 15.21 2.24
CA TRP A 387 8.18 14.98 0.81
C TRP A 387 9.45 14.41 0.16
N PRO A 388 9.32 13.66 -0.96
CA PRO A 388 10.39 13.55 -1.93
C PRO A 388 10.78 14.94 -2.47
N GLY A 389 11.96 15.03 -3.05
CA GLY A 389 12.45 16.14 -3.83
C GLY A 389 13.95 16.03 -4.10
N TRP A 390 14.72 15.47 -3.16
CA TRP A 390 16.17 15.25 -3.26
C TRP A 390 16.58 13.85 -2.78
N GLU A 391 15.84 12.83 -3.20
CA GLU A 391 15.90 11.48 -2.62
C GLU A 391 16.73 10.45 -3.40
N ASP A 392 17.70 10.88 -4.21
CA ASP A 392 18.45 9.94 -5.06
C ASP A 392 19.85 10.43 -5.46
N SER A 393 20.43 11.36 -4.71
CA SER A 393 21.76 11.88 -5.04
C SER A 393 22.81 10.80 -4.77
N ALA A 394 23.74 10.62 -5.70
CA ALA A 394 24.84 9.66 -5.54
C ALA A 394 26.20 10.33 -5.74
N VAL A 395 27.19 9.92 -4.97
CA VAL A 395 28.60 10.36 -5.11
C VAL A 395 29.51 9.15 -5.16
N PRO A 396 30.77 9.26 -5.61
CA PRO A 396 31.74 8.21 -5.37
C PRO A 396 31.73 7.80 -3.88
N PRO A 397 31.66 6.49 -3.53
CA PRO A 397 31.45 6.05 -2.15
C PRO A 397 32.42 6.69 -1.14
N GLU A 398 33.69 6.86 -1.53
CA GLU A 398 34.75 7.47 -0.72
C GLU A 398 34.46 8.93 -0.34
N ARG A 399 33.56 9.61 -1.05
CA ARG A 399 33.16 10.99 -0.80
C ARG A 399 31.85 11.13 -0.02
N LEU A 400 31.12 10.03 0.22
CA LEU A 400 29.80 10.05 0.84
C LEU A 400 29.79 10.76 2.20
N ALA A 401 30.78 10.49 3.06
CA ALA A 401 30.85 11.11 4.37
C ALA A 401 31.03 12.64 4.30
N GLY A 402 31.82 13.13 3.35
CA GLY A 402 32.00 14.56 3.11
C GLY A 402 30.73 15.20 2.56
N TYR A 403 30.16 14.60 1.52
CA TYR A 403 28.90 15.05 0.93
C TYR A 403 27.76 15.12 1.94
N LEU A 404 27.63 14.11 2.81
CA LEU A 404 26.58 14.08 3.82
C LEU A 404 26.74 15.23 4.83
N LYS A 405 27.96 15.55 5.28
CA LYS A 405 28.21 16.69 6.17
C LYS A 405 27.77 18.01 5.53
N ASP A 406 28.15 18.22 4.28
CA ASP A 406 27.81 19.44 3.55
C ASP A 406 26.30 19.53 3.25
N LEU A 407 25.65 18.40 2.98
CA LEU A 407 24.19 18.34 2.77
C LEU A 407 23.41 18.68 4.04
N TYR A 408 23.85 18.21 5.21
CA TYR A 408 23.26 18.60 6.49
C TYR A 408 23.43 20.10 6.75
N ALA A 409 24.59 20.67 6.41
CA ALA A 409 24.81 22.12 6.51
C ALA A 409 23.86 22.90 5.58
N LEU A 410 23.72 22.45 4.33
CA LEU A 410 22.83 23.06 3.33
C LEU A 410 21.35 23.02 3.78
N LEU A 411 20.89 21.90 4.35
CA LEU A 411 19.55 21.81 4.94
C LEU A 411 19.36 22.88 6.03
N GLY A 412 20.35 23.06 6.90
CA GLY A 412 20.34 24.09 7.95
C GLY A 412 20.30 25.52 7.40
N GLU A 413 21.05 25.82 6.33
CA GLU A 413 21.05 27.12 5.66
C GLU A 413 19.67 27.47 5.05
N HIS A 414 18.97 26.47 4.53
CA HIS A 414 17.61 26.62 3.99
C HIS A 414 16.52 26.51 5.07
N GLY A 415 16.87 26.22 6.32
CA GLY A 415 15.92 26.04 7.42
C GLY A 415 15.03 24.80 7.26
N LEU A 416 15.52 23.79 6.55
CA LEU A 416 14.83 22.53 6.27
C LEU A 416 15.33 21.41 7.20
N ARG A 417 14.45 20.44 7.46
CA ARG A 417 14.80 19.19 8.14
C ARG A 417 14.72 18.05 7.14
N GLY A 418 15.70 17.17 7.19
CA GLY A 418 15.81 16.03 6.28
C GLY A 418 16.05 14.73 7.05
N VAL A 419 15.49 13.63 6.56
CA VAL A 419 15.76 12.29 7.09
C VAL A 419 16.53 11.47 6.05
N PRO A 420 17.87 11.38 6.16
CA PRO A 420 18.70 10.65 5.21
C PRO A 420 18.79 9.15 5.52
N PHE A 421 18.75 8.34 4.47
CA PHE A 421 18.98 6.90 4.49
C PHE A 421 19.38 6.44 3.08
N GLY A 422 20.08 5.32 2.89
CA GLY A 422 20.45 4.94 1.52
C GLY A 422 21.40 3.77 1.39
N HIS A 423 21.92 3.62 0.18
CA HIS A 423 22.87 2.59 -0.26
C HIS A 423 24.30 3.12 -0.06
N PHE A 424 24.76 3.14 1.20
CA PHE A 424 26.01 3.81 1.56
C PHE A 424 27.25 3.17 0.90
N GLY A 425 27.24 1.84 0.70
CA GLY A 425 28.34 1.15 0.00
C GLY A 425 28.53 1.59 -1.45
N GLU A 426 27.50 2.17 -2.05
CA GLU A 426 27.52 2.66 -3.43
C GLU A 426 27.43 4.18 -3.52
N GLY A 427 27.50 4.86 -2.38
CA GLY A 427 27.48 6.31 -2.30
C GLY A 427 26.14 6.96 -2.66
N CYS A 428 25.03 6.21 -2.66
CA CYS A 428 23.70 6.72 -3.00
C CYS A 428 22.85 7.01 -1.75
N LEU A 429 22.18 8.16 -1.75
CA LEU A 429 21.43 8.69 -0.62
C LEU A 429 19.99 9.03 -1.01
N HIS A 430 19.06 8.64 -0.15
CA HIS A 430 17.68 9.10 -0.14
C HIS A 430 17.43 10.09 1.00
N LEU A 431 16.53 11.04 0.76
CA LEU A 431 16.22 12.13 1.67
C LEU A 431 14.72 12.45 1.62
N ARG A 432 14.10 12.56 2.78
CA ARG A 432 12.74 13.10 2.93
C ARG A 432 12.83 14.44 3.64
N CYS A 433 12.26 15.49 3.06
CA CYS A 433 12.37 16.86 3.56
C CYS A 433 11.01 17.49 3.82
N ASP A 434 10.93 18.38 4.81
CA ASP A 434 9.71 19.09 5.20
C ASP A 434 9.39 20.31 4.32
N PHE A 435 9.46 20.12 2.99
CA PHE A 435 9.13 21.16 2.02
C PHE A 435 7.68 21.65 2.17
N ASP A 436 7.50 22.97 2.19
CA ASP A 436 6.20 23.59 1.90
C ASP A 436 5.97 23.60 0.39
N LEU A 437 5.32 22.56 -0.12
CA LEU A 437 4.98 22.48 -1.54
C LEU A 437 3.62 23.12 -1.86
N GLY A 438 2.90 23.64 -0.86
CA GLY A 438 1.53 24.14 -1.03
C GLY A 438 1.45 25.64 -1.32
N SER A 439 2.50 26.41 -1.00
CA SER A 439 2.54 27.86 -1.19
C SER A 439 3.52 28.29 -2.28
N GLU A 440 3.29 29.46 -2.89
CA GLU A 440 4.21 30.03 -3.89
C GLU A 440 5.61 30.29 -3.32
N ARG A 441 5.68 30.79 -2.08
CA ARG A 441 6.95 31.01 -1.38
C ARG A 441 7.68 29.69 -1.11
N GLY A 442 6.94 28.67 -0.70
CA GLY A 442 7.48 27.35 -0.42
C GLY A 442 8.03 26.66 -1.68
N LEU A 443 7.33 26.79 -2.82
CA LEU A 443 7.85 26.33 -4.12
C LEU A 443 9.13 27.04 -4.55
N ALA A 444 9.21 28.36 -4.35
CA ALA A 444 10.44 29.11 -4.64
C ALA A 444 11.61 28.66 -3.74
N ALA A 445 11.35 28.40 -2.45
CA ALA A 445 12.35 27.86 -1.53
C ALA A 445 12.79 26.44 -1.92
N TYR A 446 11.85 25.57 -2.30
CA TYR A 446 12.12 24.25 -2.86
C TYR A 446 13.06 24.35 -4.06
N ARG A 447 12.74 25.20 -5.06
CA ARG A 447 13.59 25.38 -6.25
C ARG A 447 15.00 25.84 -5.89
N SER A 448 15.12 26.78 -4.95
CA SER A 448 16.43 27.25 -4.48
C SER A 448 17.25 26.10 -3.89
N PHE A 449 16.68 25.37 -2.94
CA PHE A 449 17.35 24.24 -2.28
C PHE A 449 17.79 23.16 -3.29
N ILE A 450 16.90 22.76 -4.20
CA ILE A 450 17.19 21.70 -5.18
C ILE A 450 18.32 22.11 -6.15
N THR A 451 18.36 23.38 -6.54
CA THR A 451 19.43 23.91 -7.40
C THR A 451 20.77 23.91 -6.66
N ASP A 452 20.79 24.35 -5.41
CA ASP A 452 22.00 24.36 -4.58
C ASP A 452 22.49 22.93 -4.28
N ALA A 453 21.56 22.00 -4.01
CA ALA A 453 21.86 20.60 -3.77
C ALA A 453 22.45 19.92 -5.02
N ALA A 454 21.96 20.28 -6.23
CA ALA A 454 22.54 19.82 -7.49
C ALA A 454 23.97 20.32 -7.72
N ALA A 455 24.25 21.59 -7.39
CA ALA A 455 25.61 22.11 -7.43
C ALA A 455 26.52 21.40 -6.40
N LEU A 456 26.00 21.12 -5.20
CA LEU A 456 26.72 20.42 -4.15
C LEU A 456 27.12 18.99 -4.56
N VAL A 457 26.19 18.18 -5.05
CA VAL A 457 26.50 16.81 -5.47
C VAL A 457 27.49 16.80 -6.64
N ALA A 458 27.39 17.74 -7.58
CA ALA A 458 28.33 17.89 -8.68
C ALA A 458 29.74 18.29 -8.20
N ALA A 459 29.87 19.14 -7.18
CA ALA A 459 31.16 19.49 -6.57
C ALA A 459 31.85 18.29 -5.91
N HIS A 460 31.06 17.34 -5.40
CA HIS A 460 31.54 16.03 -4.93
C HIS A 460 31.77 15.03 -6.08
N GLY A 461 31.65 15.43 -7.34
CA GLY A 461 31.85 14.57 -8.51
C GLY A 461 30.73 13.54 -8.70
N GLY A 462 29.57 13.79 -8.10
CA GLY A 462 28.44 12.87 -8.08
C GLY A 462 27.43 13.06 -9.22
N SER A 463 26.27 12.45 -9.02
CA SER A 463 25.11 12.34 -9.91
C SER A 463 23.85 12.77 -9.16
N VAL A 464 22.95 13.47 -9.85
CA VAL A 464 21.67 13.92 -9.25
C VAL A 464 20.67 12.78 -9.06
N SER A 465 20.81 11.68 -9.82
CA SER A 465 20.11 10.40 -9.67
C SER A 465 21.10 9.23 -9.62
N GLY A 466 20.84 8.28 -8.73
CA GLY A 466 21.58 7.02 -8.56
C GLY A 466 20.76 5.75 -8.83
N GLU A 467 19.42 5.82 -8.90
CA GLU A 467 18.56 4.67 -9.27
C GLU A 467 17.11 5.00 -9.65
N HIS A 468 16.59 6.18 -9.29
CA HIS A 468 15.19 6.51 -9.46
C HIS A 468 14.84 7.07 -10.84
N GLY A 469 15.84 7.28 -11.70
CA GLY A 469 15.72 8.04 -12.94
C GLY A 469 15.72 9.55 -12.69
N ASP A 470 15.99 10.31 -13.74
CA ASP A 470 16.00 11.76 -13.66
C ASP A 470 14.59 12.33 -13.68
N GLY A 471 13.79 11.88 -14.65
CA GLY A 471 12.40 12.33 -14.82
C GLY A 471 12.22 13.84 -14.80
N ARG A 472 11.04 14.29 -14.40
CA ARG A 472 10.77 15.72 -14.18
C ARG A 472 11.54 16.28 -12.97
N ALA A 473 11.86 15.42 -12.01
CA ALA A 473 12.55 15.79 -10.77
C ALA A 473 13.96 16.36 -11.00
N ARG A 474 14.69 15.82 -11.98
CA ARG A 474 16.14 16.04 -12.09
C ARG A 474 16.63 16.35 -13.49
N SER A 475 15.81 16.20 -14.54
CA SER A 475 16.28 16.43 -15.92
C SER A 475 16.77 17.87 -16.15
N GLU A 476 16.14 18.88 -15.53
CA GLU A 476 16.63 20.28 -15.57
C GLU A 476 18.02 20.44 -14.92
N LEU A 477 18.33 19.59 -13.93
CA LEU A 477 19.54 19.66 -13.11
C LEU A 477 20.76 19.01 -13.77
N LEU A 478 20.59 18.31 -14.90
CA LEU A 478 21.69 17.64 -15.60
C LEU A 478 22.81 18.60 -16.01
N ALA A 479 22.49 19.88 -16.24
CA ALA A 479 23.48 20.91 -16.53
C ALA A 479 24.43 21.24 -15.36
N ALA A 480 24.11 20.84 -14.13
CA ALA A 480 25.01 20.97 -13.00
C ALA A 480 26.18 19.99 -13.06
N MET A 481 26.02 18.84 -13.73
CA MET A 481 27.02 17.76 -13.73
C MET A 481 27.61 17.45 -15.11
N TYR A 482 26.92 17.79 -16.21
CA TYR A 482 27.34 17.47 -17.57
C TYR A 482 27.75 18.70 -18.36
N SER A 483 28.75 18.54 -19.23
CA SER A 483 29.15 19.61 -20.12
C SER A 483 28.07 19.88 -21.19
N PRO A 484 28.05 21.09 -21.77
CA PRO A 484 27.16 21.37 -22.91
C PRO A 484 27.35 20.40 -24.09
N ALA A 485 28.54 19.80 -24.25
CA ALA A 485 28.78 18.79 -25.28
C ALA A 485 28.05 17.48 -24.98
N MET A 486 28.09 17.02 -23.73
CA MET A 486 27.34 15.81 -23.32
C MET A 486 25.83 16.01 -23.41
N LEU A 487 25.31 17.16 -22.98
CA LEU A 487 23.87 17.47 -23.09
C LEU A 487 23.39 17.49 -24.55
N ARG A 488 24.23 17.99 -25.47
CA ARG A 488 23.97 17.89 -26.91
C ARG A 488 23.98 16.44 -27.38
N ALA A 489 24.94 15.63 -26.94
CA ALA A 489 24.99 14.21 -27.27
C ALA A 489 23.71 13.47 -26.83
N PHE A 490 23.19 13.74 -25.61
CA PHE A 490 21.91 13.21 -25.16
C PHE A 490 20.74 13.61 -26.06
N SER A 491 20.67 14.89 -26.44
CA SER A 491 19.61 15.42 -27.31
C SER A 491 19.65 14.79 -28.72
N GLU A 492 20.85 14.70 -29.30
CA GLU A 492 21.07 14.06 -30.59
C GLU A 492 20.77 12.56 -30.56
N PHE A 493 21.14 11.87 -29.47
CA PHE A 493 20.82 10.46 -29.27
C PHE A 493 19.32 10.22 -29.28
N LYS A 494 18.53 11.00 -28.52
CA LYS A 494 17.06 10.90 -28.55
C LYS A 494 16.52 11.08 -29.97
N ALA A 495 17.01 12.08 -30.71
CA ALA A 495 16.56 12.37 -32.06
C ALA A 495 16.84 11.23 -33.08
N LEU A 496 17.74 10.30 -32.78
CA LEU A 496 17.96 9.11 -33.62
C LEU A 496 16.75 8.15 -33.58
N PHE A 497 16.05 8.12 -32.45
CA PHE A 497 14.93 7.22 -32.15
C PHE A 497 13.56 7.93 -32.27
N ASP A 498 13.46 9.16 -31.78
CA ASP A 498 12.22 9.94 -31.69
C ASP A 498 12.44 11.38 -32.19
N PRO A 499 12.57 11.59 -33.51
CA PRO A 499 12.83 12.91 -34.08
C PRO A 499 11.67 13.90 -33.89
N ASP A 500 10.44 13.40 -33.74
CA ASP A 500 9.23 14.21 -33.56
C ASP A 500 8.93 14.54 -32.09
N GLY A 501 9.71 13.98 -31.15
CA GLY A 501 9.56 14.24 -29.72
C GLY A 501 8.27 13.69 -29.11
N LEU A 502 7.71 12.61 -29.67
CA LEU A 502 6.46 12.01 -29.22
C LEU A 502 6.59 11.25 -27.90
N LEU A 503 7.77 10.71 -27.59
CA LEU A 503 7.97 9.83 -26.45
C LEU A 503 8.48 10.59 -25.23
N ASN A 504 7.69 10.48 -24.15
CA ASN A 504 7.91 11.04 -22.82
C ASN A 504 8.57 12.44 -22.84
N PRO A 505 7.94 13.45 -23.47
CA PRO A 505 8.53 14.77 -23.60
C PRO A 505 8.70 15.46 -22.24
N GLY A 506 9.73 16.31 -22.14
CA GLY A 506 10.07 17.02 -20.90
C GLY A 506 10.93 16.20 -19.93
N VAL A 507 11.38 15.02 -20.33
CA VAL A 507 12.24 14.11 -19.55
C VAL A 507 13.55 13.86 -20.30
N LEU A 508 14.67 13.86 -19.56
CA LEU A 508 16.09 13.77 -19.96
C LEU A 508 16.60 14.88 -20.89
N VAL A 509 15.82 15.25 -21.91
CA VAL A 509 16.18 16.28 -22.90
C VAL A 509 15.00 17.23 -23.11
N ALA A 510 15.32 18.50 -23.38
CA ALA A 510 14.34 19.59 -23.35
C ALA A 510 13.44 19.51 -22.10
N PRO A 511 14.04 19.51 -20.89
CA PRO A 511 13.33 19.23 -19.65
C PRO A 511 12.26 20.27 -19.37
N ALA A 512 11.13 19.84 -18.81
CA ALA A 512 10.19 20.75 -18.17
C ALA A 512 10.84 21.35 -16.90
N PRO A 513 10.47 22.58 -16.50
CA PRO A 513 10.93 23.14 -15.23
C PRO A 513 10.57 22.25 -14.04
N LEU A 514 11.51 22.05 -13.12
CA LEU A 514 11.38 21.15 -11.97
C LEU A 514 10.33 21.62 -10.95
N ASP A 515 9.98 22.90 -10.97
CA ASP A 515 8.98 23.52 -10.09
C ASP A 515 7.60 23.68 -10.76
N GLU A 516 7.46 23.21 -12.02
CA GLU A 516 6.17 23.12 -12.70
C GLU A 516 5.41 21.84 -12.31
N ALA A 517 4.08 21.91 -12.29
CA ALA A 517 3.20 20.75 -12.08
C ALA A 517 3.43 20.01 -10.74
N VAL A 518 3.95 20.69 -9.72
CA VAL A 518 4.07 20.15 -8.37
C VAL A 518 2.68 19.85 -7.79
N ARG A 519 2.51 18.60 -7.35
CA ARG A 519 1.24 17.94 -7.01
C ARG A 519 0.51 18.56 -5.83
N PRO A 520 1.13 18.84 -4.67
CA PRO A 520 0.52 19.73 -3.69
C PRO A 520 0.28 21.07 -4.40
N GLY A 521 1.30 21.88 -4.62
CA GLY A 521 1.18 23.13 -5.36
C GLY A 521 0.11 24.09 -4.78
N PRO A 522 0.07 25.33 -5.30
CA PRO A 522 -1.03 26.23 -5.02
C PRO A 522 -2.38 25.65 -5.48
N GLY A 523 -3.41 25.79 -4.64
CA GLY A 523 -4.80 25.46 -4.99
C GLY A 523 -5.23 24.00 -4.86
N HIS A 524 -4.39 23.07 -4.37
CA HIS A 524 -4.81 21.65 -4.26
C HIS A 524 -5.99 21.37 -3.33
N ALA A 525 -6.27 22.27 -2.40
CA ALA A 525 -7.36 22.14 -1.44
C ALA A 525 -8.45 23.21 -1.68
N ALA A 526 -8.67 23.58 -2.94
CA ALA A 526 -9.64 24.63 -3.32
C ALA A 526 -11.07 24.34 -2.83
N LEU A 527 -11.45 23.06 -2.71
CA LEU A 527 -12.76 22.60 -2.25
C LEU A 527 -12.72 21.95 -0.86
N GLU A 528 -11.76 22.32 -0.01
CA GLU A 528 -11.72 21.88 1.39
C GLU A 528 -12.95 22.36 2.17
N ILE A 529 -13.41 21.53 3.09
CA ILE A 529 -14.54 21.81 3.99
C ILE A 529 -14.17 21.46 5.42
N THR A 530 -14.97 21.92 6.39
CA THR A 530 -14.84 21.45 7.78
C THR A 530 -15.34 20.00 7.88
N PRO A 531 -14.47 19.04 8.23
CA PRO A 531 -14.86 17.65 8.33
C PRO A 531 -15.70 17.36 9.58
N VAL A 532 -16.51 16.31 9.51
CA VAL A 532 -17.29 15.79 10.65
C VAL A 532 -16.42 14.98 11.60
N HIS A 533 -15.49 14.19 11.05
CA HIS A 533 -14.43 13.54 11.81
C HIS A 533 -13.37 14.56 12.24
N ALA A 534 -12.75 14.33 13.40
CA ALA A 534 -11.81 15.28 13.98
C ALA A 534 -10.49 15.45 13.20
N PHE A 535 -10.00 14.39 12.55
CA PHE A 535 -8.70 14.34 11.85
C PHE A 535 -7.55 15.06 12.58
N GLY A 536 -7.48 14.86 13.91
CA GLY A 536 -6.59 15.64 14.78
C GLY A 536 -5.10 15.47 14.46
N ALA A 537 -4.69 14.34 13.89
CA ALA A 537 -3.31 14.09 13.49
C ALA A 537 -2.87 14.91 12.26
N ASP A 538 -3.82 15.50 11.52
CA ASP A 538 -3.59 16.26 10.30
C ASP A 538 -4.23 17.67 10.41
N GLY A 539 -4.26 18.20 11.63
CA GLY A 539 -4.73 19.56 11.91
C GLY A 539 -6.23 19.77 11.64
N GLY A 540 -7.03 18.70 11.59
CA GLY A 540 -8.44 18.76 11.24
C GLY A 540 -8.71 18.96 9.74
N SER A 541 -7.74 18.69 8.86
CA SER A 541 -7.88 18.81 7.42
C SER A 541 -8.15 17.47 6.74
N PHE A 542 -9.21 17.42 5.93
CA PHE A 542 -9.49 16.29 5.06
C PHE A 542 -8.50 16.21 3.90
N ALA A 543 -8.13 17.35 3.29
CA ALA A 543 -7.05 17.38 2.31
C ALA A 543 -5.72 16.89 2.90
N GLY A 544 -5.40 17.25 4.14
CA GLY A 544 -4.22 16.76 4.87
C GLY A 544 -4.19 15.23 4.98
N GLU A 545 -5.31 14.65 5.37
CA GLU A 545 -5.51 13.20 5.42
C GLU A 545 -5.35 12.54 4.04
N VAL A 546 -5.99 13.07 3.00
CA VAL A 546 -5.86 12.54 1.62
C VAL A 546 -4.41 12.62 1.12
N ARG A 547 -3.68 13.69 1.47
CA ARG A 547 -2.26 13.90 1.10
C ARG A 547 -1.29 12.92 1.77
N ARG A 548 -1.69 12.20 2.83
CA ARG A 548 -0.88 11.09 3.37
C ARG A 548 -0.46 10.10 2.29
N CYS A 549 -1.30 9.90 1.25
CA CYS A 549 -0.92 9.10 0.11
C CYS A 549 0.15 9.79 -0.76
N VAL A 550 1.42 9.42 -0.54
CA VAL A 550 2.53 9.89 -1.39
C VAL A 550 2.70 9.09 -2.68
N GLY A 551 1.96 7.98 -2.86
CA GLY A 551 1.95 7.22 -4.12
C GLY A 551 2.83 5.96 -4.18
N VAL A 552 3.40 5.50 -3.05
CA VAL A 552 4.27 4.30 -2.94
C VAL A 552 3.71 3.02 -3.57
N GLY A 553 2.39 2.91 -3.69
CA GLY A 553 1.74 1.80 -4.40
C GLY A 553 1.72 0.48 -3.63
N ALA A 554 1.96 0.47 -2.31
CA ALA A 554 1.88 -0.75 -1.49
C ALA A 554 0.53 -1.46 -1.60
N CYS A 555 -0.56 -0.71 -1.83
CA CYS A 555 -1.90 -1.24 -2.07
C CYS A 555 -2.07 -2.03 -3.37
N ARG A 556 -1.04 -2.07 -4.24
CA ARG A 556 -1.02 -2.86 -5.47
C ARG A 556 -0.36 -4.23 -5.29
N SER A 557 0.30 -4.50 -4.17
CA SER A 557 0.84 -5.83 -3.90
C SER A 557 -0.29 -6.84 -3.81
N THR A 558 -0.15 -8.01 -4.43
CA THR A 558 -1.23 -9.00 -4.50
C THR A 558 -1.08 -10.18 -3.57
N ASP A 559 0.14 -10.42 -3.08
CA ASP A 559 0.48 -11.69 -2.43
C ASP A 559 0.58 -11.54 -0.91
N THR A 560 0.64 -10.30 -0.42
CA THR A 560 0.80 -10.00 1.01
C THR A 560 -0.29 -9.07 1.54
N GLY A 561 -0.66 -9.26 2.81
CA GLY A 561 -1.63 -8.40 3.52
C GLY A 561 -3.07 -8.50 3.03
N SER A 562 -3.99 -7.81 3.70
CA SER A 562 -5.39 -7.68 3.28
C SER A 562 -5.63 -6.44 2.40
N MET A 563 -4.74 -5.44 2.41
CA MET A 563 -4.84 -4.23 1.59
C MET A 563 -4.38 -4.48 0.15
N CYS A 564 -5.09 -4.05 -0.90
CA CYS A 564 -6.47 -3.55 -0.98
C CYS A 564 -7.34 -4.63 -1.66
N PRO A 565 -8.39 -5.16 -1.01
CA PRO A 565 -9.04 -6.38 -1.49
C PRO A 565 -9.74 -6.18 -2.85
N SER A 566 -10.34 -5.02 -3.09
CA SER A 566 -10.95 -4.70 -4.39
C SER A 566 -9.93 -4.60 -5.52
N PHE A 567 -8.75 -4.03 -5.28
CA PHE A 567 -7.68 -4.01 -6.28
C PHE A 567 -7.21 -5.44 -6.58
N LYS A 568 -7.01 -6.26 -5.55
CA LYS A 568 -6.59 -7.66 -5.72
C LYS A 568 -7.58 -8.47 -6.55
N ALA A 569 -8.87 -8.17 -6.44
CA ALA A 569 -9.94 -8.80 -7.22
C ALA A 569 -10.08 -8.22 -8.64
N THR A 570 -9.99 -6.90 -8.81
CA THR A 570 -10.30 -6.23 -10.10
C THR A 570 -9.08 -5.92 -10.96
N ARG A 571 -7.90 -5.83 -10.34
CA ARG A 571 -6.64 -5.33 -10.90
C ARG A 571 -6.70 -3.89 -11.46
N ASP A 572 -7.78 -3.15 -11.19
CA ASP A 572 -7.97 -1.77 -11.63
C ASP A 572 -7.36 -0.78 -10.64
N GLU A 573 -6.46 0.09 -11.11
CA GLU A 573 -5.78 1.11 -10.32
C GLU A 573 -6.75 2.02 -9.56
N VAL A 574 -7.92 2.37 -10.15
CA VAL A 574 -8.95 3.18 -9.49
C VAL A 574 -9.42 2.53 -8.19
N HIS A 575 -9.49 1.19 -8.16
CA HIS A 575 -9.90 0.40 -6.99
C HIS A 575 -8.76 0.11 -6.02
N SER A 576 -7.59 0.71 -6.18
CA SER A 576 -6.52 0.69 -5.19
C SER A 576 -6.70 1.81 -4.15
N THR A 577 -6.05 1.70 -2.99
CA THR A 577 -6.03 2.80 -2.01
C THR A 577 -5.43 4.07 -2.61
N ARG A 578 -4.35 3.92 -3.39
CA ARG A 578 -3.68 5.04 -4.08
C ARG A 578 -4.61 5.70 -5.09
N GLY A 579 -5.23 4.92 -5.98
CA GLY A 579 -6.17 5.43 -6.98
C GLY A 579 -7.29 6.24 -6.36
N ARG A 580 -7.95 5.71 -5.32
CA ARG A 580 -8.99 6.45 -4.57
C ARG A 580 -8.49 7.74 -3.94
N ALA A 581 -7.29 7.72 -3.35
CA ALA A 581 -6.69 8.92 -2.80
C ALA A 581 -6.39 9.95 -3.89
N ARG A 582 -6.00 9.53 -5.10
CA ARG A 582 -5.84 10.43 -6.26
C ARG A 582 -7.17 11.02 -6.69
N VAL A 583 -8.22 10.22 -6.86
CA VAL A 583 -9.55 10.69 -7.25
C VAL A 583 -10.10 11.70 -6.22
N LEU A 584 -9.93 11.43 -4.91
CA LEU A 584 -10.24 12.40 -3.84
C LEU A 584 -9.40 13.66 -3.91
N SER A 585 -8.10 13.55 -4.18
CA SER A 585 -7.21 14.72 -4.34
C SER A 585 -7.63 15.58 -5.54
N GLU A 586 -8.02 14.96 -6.64
CA GLU A 586 -8.51 15.66 -7.83
C GLU A 586 -9.86 16.33 -7.61
N MET A 587 -10.73 15.71 -6.80
CA MET A 587 -11.97 16.30 -6.35
C MET A 587 -11.71 17.56 -5.51
N LEU A 588 -10.79 17.50 -4.53
CA LEU A 588 -10.47 18.65 -3.68
C LEU A 588 -9.84 19.81 -4.47
N ARG A 589 -9.16 19.49 -5.57
CA ARG A 589 -8.58 20.48 -6.50
C ARG A 589 -9.62 21.09 -7.44
N GLY A 590 -10.58 20.31 -7.92
CA GLY A 590 -11.69 20.79 -8.76
C GLY A 590 -11.36 20.96 -10.26
N GLU A 591 -10.21 20.45 -10.72
CA GLU A 591 -9.76 20.58 -12.13
C GLU A 591 -10.16 19.36 -12.98
N THR A 592 -9.70 18.15 -12.61
CA THR A 592 -10.01 16.90 -13.35
C THR A 592 -11.36 16.33 -12.94
N VAL A 593 -11.70 16.44 -11.65
CA VAL A 593 -13.00 16.05 -11.08
C VAL A 593 -13.69 17.34 -10.64
N THR A 594 -14.60 17.84 -11.47
CA THR A 594 -15.12 19.21 -11.37
C THR A 594 -16.34 19.36 -10.47
N ASP A 595 -17.10 18.28 -10.23
CA ASP A 595 -18.32 18.33 -9.43
C ASP A 595 -18.08 18.33 -7.91
N GLY A 596 -16.81 18.36 -7.49
CA GLY A 596 -16.40 18.43 -6.09
C GLY A 596 -17.04 17.32 -5.25
N TRP A 597 -17.54 17.68 -4.07
CA TRP A 597 -18.25 16.75 -3.17
C TRP A 597 -19.51 16.11 -3.77
N ARG A 598 -19.99 16.61 -4.92
CA ARG A 598 -21.14 16.03 -5.63
C ARG A 598 -20.77 15.00 -6.69
N SER A 599 -19.48 14.85 -7.00
CA SER A 599 -18.94 13.98 -8.07
C SER A 599 -19.38 12.52 -7.97
N GLU A 600 -19.81 11.97 -9.09
CA GLU A 600 -20.10 10.54 -9.22
C GLU A 600 -18.81 9.73 -9.39
N GLU A 601 -17.76 10.32 -9.94
CA GLU A 601 -16.46 9.68 -10.13
C GLU A 601 -15.81 9.28 -8.81
N VAL A 602 -15.88 10.15 -7.80
CA VAL A 602 -15.39 9.82 -6.45
C VAL A 602 -16.30 8.79 -5.79
N ARG A 603 -17.62 8.93 -5.94
CA ARG A 603 -18.59 7.95 -5.43
C ARG A 603 -18.26 6.55 -5.97
N ASP A 604 -18.08 6.43 -7.27
CA ASP A 604 -17.86 5.17 -7.97
C ASP A 604 -16.47 4.58 -7.63
N ALA A 605 -15.43 5.42 -7.56
CA ALA A 605 -14.11 4.98 -7.11
C ALA A 605 -14.13 4.42 -5.68
N LEU A 606 -14.92 5.03 -4.78
CA LEU A 606 -15.10 4.60 -3.39
C LEU A 606 -16.11 3.47 -3.24
N ASP A 607 -16.93 3.18 -4.24
CA ASP A 607 -18.03 2.20 -4.15
C ASP A 607 -17.49 0.82 -3.80
N LEU A 608 -16.45 0.38 -4.53
CA LEU A 608 -15.74 -0.86 -4.25
C LEU A 608 -14.79 -0.82 -3.03
N CYS A 609 -14.77 0.25 -2.26
CA CYS A 609 -14.10 0.24 -0.97
C CYS A 609 -14.97 -0.51 0.06
N LEU A 610 -14.44 -1.63 0.57
CA LEU A 610 -15.09 -2.49 1.56
C LEU A 610 -15.23 -1.85 2.96
N SER A 611 -14.64 -0.67 3.18
CA SER A 611 -14.54 -0.04 4.51
C SER A 611 -13.89 -0.95 5.56
N CYS A 612 -12.92 -1.78 5.16
CA CYS A 612 -12.29 -2.78 6.03
C CYS A 612 -11.16 -2.26 6.93
N LYS A 613 -10.73 -1.00 6.73
CA LYS A 613 -9.61 -0.33 7.42
C LYS A 613 -8.23 -0.96 7.25
N ALA A 614 -8.05 -2.01 6.45
CA ALA A 614 -6.73 -2.62 6.22
C ALA A 614 -5.67 -1.60 5.77
N CYS A 615 -6.06 -0.59 4.99
CA CYS A 615 -5.14 0.48 4.60
C CYS A 615 -4.67 1.37 5.75
N ALA A 616 -5.43 1.49 6.85
CA ALA A 616 -5.04 2.32 7.98
C ALA A 616 -3.84 1.73 8.74
N SER A 617 -3.68 0.40 8.74
CA SER A 617 -2.56 -0.30 9.40
C SER A 617 -1.49 -0.79 8.44
N GLU A 618 -1.87 -1.36 7.29
CA GLU A 618 -0.94 -1.98 6.35
C GLU A 618 -0.31 -0.97 5.39
N CYS A 619 -0.96 0.17 5.14
CA CYS A 619 -0.35 1.21 4.33
C CYS A 619 0.79 1.86 5.12
N PRO A 620 1.99 1.99 4.54
CA PRO A 620 3.13 2.55 5.26
C PRO A 620 2.92 4.01 5.66
N VAL A 621 1.91 4.70 5.12
CA VAL A 621 1.52 6.09 5.42
C VAL A 621 0.21 6.24 6.22
N ASN A 622 -0.39 5.13 6.70
CA ASN A 622 -1.65 5.10 7.47
C ASN A 622 -2.86 5.79 6.84
N VAL A 623 -3.08 5.64 5.52
CA VAL A 623 -4.30 6.13 4.87
C VAL A 623 -5.54 5.39 5.39
N ASP A 624 -6.55 6.10 5.91
CA ASP A 624 -7.82 5.50 6.35
C ASP A 624 -8.95 5.74 5.34
N MET A 625 -8.90 4.99 4.23
CA MET A 625 -9.89 5.11 3.15
C MET A 625 -11.32 4.79 3.60
N ALA A 626 -11.50 4.00 4.67
CA ALA A 626 -12.82 3.71 5.23
C ALA A 626 -13.44 4.98 5.82
N THR A 627 -12.66 5.71 6.62
CA THR A 627 -13.08 7.01 7.17
C THR A 627 -13.27 8.04 6.05
N TYR A 628 -12.40 8.05 5.04
CA TYR A 628 -12.53 9.00 3.91
C TYR A 628 -13.81 8.76 3.12
N LYS A 629 -14.17 7.49 2.90
CA LYS A 629 -15.45 7.11 2.29
C LYS A 629 -16.63 7.59 3.14
N ALA A 630 -16.59 7.39 4.45
CA ALA A 630 -17.66 7.81 5.34
C ALA A 630 -17.86 9.34 5.32
N GLU A 631 -16.76 10.11 5.34
CA GLU A 631 -16.76 11.57 5.24
C GLU A 631 -17.30 12.03 3.88
N PHE A 632 -16.79 11.48 2.77
CA PHE A 632 -17.29 11.78 1.43
C PHE A 632 -18.78 11.49 1.28
N LEU A 633 -19.26 10.32 1.69
CA LEU A 633 -20.68 9.95 1.59
C LEU A 633 -21.60 10.81 2.46
N TYR A 634 -21.07 11.43 3.52
CA TYR A 634 -21.82 12.39 4.33
C TYR A 634 -22.14 13.64 3.52
N HIS A 635 -21.11 14.30 2.99
CA HIS A 635 -21.23 15.54 2.22
C HIS A 635 -21.84 15.31 0.84
N HIS A 636 -21.50 14.20 0.18
CA HIS A 636 -22.10 13.82 -1.09
C HIS A 636 -23.62 13.77 -0.92
N TYR A 637 -24.15 12.97 0.00
CA TYR A 637 -25.61 12.84 0.10
C TYR A 637 -26.31 13.92 0.94
N GLU A 638 -25.65 15.05 1.24
CA GLU A 638 -26.32 16.19 1.87
C GLU A 638 -27.41 16.74 0.94
N GLY A 639 -28.65 16.79 1.45
CA GLY A 639 -29.83 17.20 0.67
C GLY A 639 -30.20 16.28 -0.50
N ARG A 640 -29.60 15.08 -0.63
CA ARG A 640 -29.86 14.13 -1.72
C ARG A 640 -30.44 12.79 -1.23
N VAL A 641 -31.15 12.13 -2.13
CA VAL A 641 -31.65 10.76 -1.90
C VAL A 641 -30.47 9.79 -1.92
N ARG A 642 -30.41 8.90 -0.92
CA ARG A 642 -29.38 7.87 -0.80
C ARG A 642 -29.81 6.57 -1.52
N PRO A 643 -28.86 5.69 -1.90
CA PRO A 643 -29.15 4.33 -2.33
C PRO A 643 -30.04 3.60 -1.32
N MET A 644 -30.94 2.73 -1.80
CA MET A 644 -31.84 1.98 -0.92
C MET A 644 -31.10 1.12 0.11
N ALA A 645 -29.91 0.62 -0.26
CA ALA A 645 -28.97 -0.07 0.63
C ALA A 645 -28.64 0.74 1.89
N HIS A 646 -28.53 2.07 1.79
CA HIS A 646 -28.22 2.94 2.94
C HIS A 646 -29.41 3.05 3.91
N TYR A 647 -30.64 2.92 3.41
CA TYR A 647 -31.85 2.91 4.24
C TYR A 647 -32.18 1.52 4.80
N SER A 648 -31.91 0.45 4.05
CA SER A 648 -32.16 -0.92 4.50
C SER A 648 -31.08 -1.40 5.46
N MET A 649 -29.82 -1.32 5.06
CA MET A 649 -28.67 -1.83 5.82
C MET A 649 -28.08 -0.78 6.75
N GLY A 650 -28.02 0.49 6.33
CA GLY A 650 -27.55 1.57 7.20
C GLY A 650 -28.41 1.76 8.45
N TRP A 651 -29.73 1.54 8.32
CA TRP A 651 -30.70 1.55 9.42
C TRP A 651 -31.07 0.15 9.94
N LEU A 652 -30.28 -0.88 9.59
CA LEU A 652 -30.49 -2.25 10.07
C LEU A 652 -30.73 -2.34 11.60
N PRO A 653 -30.03 -1.58 12.47
CA PRO A 653 -30.31 -1.64 13.91
C PRO A 653 -31.76 -1.28 14.27
N VAL A 654 -32.40 -0.38 13.51
CA VAL A 654 -33.81 0.01 13.71
C VAL A 654 -34.73 -1.09 13.19
N TRP A 655 -34.49 -1.58 11.98
CA TRP A 655 -35.30 -2.66 11.38
C TRP A 655 -35.22 -3.95 12.18
N SER A 656 -34.03 -4.34 12.64
CA SER A 656 -33.82 -5.53 13.48
C SER A 656 -34.55 -5.40 14.82
N ARG A 657 -34.57 -4.20 15.42
CA ARG A 657 -35.34 -3.96 16.65
C ARG A 657 -36.85 -4.11 16.42
N LEU A 658 -37.37 -3.63 15.30
CA LEU A 658 -38.79 -3.75 14.95
C LEU A 658 -39.16 -5.20 14.62
N ALA A 659 -38.38 -5.86 13.77
CA ALA A 659 -38.60 -7.25 13.36
C ALA A 659 -38.53 -8.23 14.54
N THR A 660 -37.79 -7.89 15.59
CA THR A 660 -37.63 -8.72 16.79
C THR A 660 -38.40 -8.20 18.02
N ALA A 661 -39.27 -7.20 17.85
CA ALA A 661 -40.01 -6.58 18.95
C ALA A 661 -40.85 -7.58 19.75
N ALA A 662 -41.37 -8.62 19.09
CA ALA A 662 -42.05 -9.74 19.71
C ALA A 662 -41.76 -11.04 18.96
N ARG A 663 -41.75 -12.17 19.68
CA ARG A 663 -41.48 -13.50 19.10
C ARG A 663 -42.38 -13.86 17.91
N PRO A 664 -43.71 -13.62 17.93
CA PRO A 664 -44.57 -13.91 16.77
C PRO A 664 -44.20 -13.09 15.54
N VAL A 665 -43.77 -11.83 15.73
CA VAL A 665 -43.35 -10.94 14.65
C VAL A 665 -42.09 -11.49 13.98
N ALA A 666 -41.06 -11.83 14.76
CA ALA A 666 -39.82 -12.40 14.22
C ALA A 666 -40.06 -13.69 13.42
N ARG A 667 -40.98 -14.55 13.89
CA ARG A 667 -41.39 -15.77 13.18
C ARG A 667 -42.07 -15.46 11.85
N ALA A 668 -43.03 -14.53 11.86
CA ALA A 668 -43.74 -14.14 10.65
C ALA A 668 -42.79 -13.52 9.61
N VAL A 669 -41.88 -12.64 10.05
CA VAL A 669 -40.87 -12.02 9.17
C VAL A 669 -39.94 -13.08 8.57
N ASN A 670 -39.37 -13.97 9.40
CA ASN A 670 -38.50 -15.03 8.89
C ASN A 670 -39.22 -15.99 7.94
N ALA A 671 -40.48 -16.36 8.24
CA ALA A 671 -41.28 -17.22 7.37
C ALA A 671 -41.58 -16.54 6.02
N ALA A 672 -41.88 -15.25 6.02
CA ALA A 672 -42.07 -14.47 4.81
C ALA A 672 -40.77 -14.38 3.98
N LEU A 673 -39.64 -14.10 4.62
CA LEU A 673 -38.33 -13.99 3.96
C LEU A 673 -37.75 -15.34 3.50
N ALA A 674 -38.28 -16.47 3.98
CA ALA A 674 -37.92 -17.79 3.48
C ALA A 674 -38.57 -18.10 2.11
N LEU A 675 -39.61 -17.35 1.70
CA LEU A 675 -40.25 -17.52 0.40
C LEU A 675 -39.42 -16.81 -0.69
N PRO A 676 -38.89 -17.51 -1.70
CA PRO A 676 -37.94 -16.92 -2.66
C PRO A 676 -38.46 -15.68 -3.39
N LYS A 677 -39.74 -15.66 -3.77
CA LYS A 677 -40.36 -14.50 -4.44
C LYS A 677 -40.49 -13.28 -3.53
N VAL A 678 -40.77 -13.50 -2.25
CA VAL A 678 -40.87 -12.42 -1.26
C VAL A 678 -39.48 -11.90 -0.92
N ALA A 679 -38.51 -12.80 -0.71
CA ALA A 679 -37.11 -12.46 -0.51
C ALA A 679 -36.58 -11.60 -1.66
N ALA A 680 -36.74 -12.03 -2.91
CA ALA A 680 -36.30 -11.28 -4.09
C ALA A 680 -36.95 -9.89 -4.19
N LEU A 681 -38.24 -9.76 -3.85
CA LEU A 681 -38.92 -8.47 -3.83
C LEU A 681 -38.36 -7.54 -2.74
N VAL A 682 -38.20 -8.05 -1.52
CA VAL A 682 -37.62 -7.30 -0.39
C VAL A 682 -36.18 -6.90 -0.68
N GLN A 683 -35.39 -7.79 -1.27
CA GLN A 683 -34.01 -7.53 -1.68
C GLN A 683 -33.96 -6.40 -2.71
N LYS A 684 -34.74 -6.52 -3.78
CA LYS A 684 -34.83 -5.48 -4.81
C LYS A 684 -35.26 -4.14 -4.24
N ALA A 685 -36.30 -4.11 -3.40
CA ALA A 685 -36.78 -2.87 -2.76
C ALA A 685 -35.76 -2.29 -1.76
N GLY A 686 -35.02 -3.15 -1.07
CA GLY A 686 -33.99 -2.78 -0.10
C GLY A 686 -32.63 -2.46 -0.71
N GLY A 687 -32.45 -2.59 -2.03
CA GLY A 687 -31.13 -2.44 -2.66
C GLY A 687 -30.15 -3.52 -2.21
N ILE A 688 -30.60 -4.77 -2.12
CA ILE A 688 -29.80 -5.94 -1.76
C ILE A 688 -29.62 -6.82 -3.00
N GLU A 689 -28.41 -7.33 -3.23
CA GLU A 689 -28.03 -8.27 -4.28
C GLU A 689 -28.93 -9.53 -4.24
N PRO A 690 -29.75 -9.78 -5.28
CA PRO A 690 -30.73 -10.88 -5.29
C PRO A 690 -30.13 -12.29 -5.18
N ARG A 691 -28.84 -12.47 -5.51
CA ARG A 691 -28.15 -13.75 -5.34
C ARG A 691 -27.83 -14.09 -3.89
N ARG A 692 -27.95 -13.12 -2.96
CA ARG A 692 -27.72 -13.35 -1.54
C ARG A 692 -28.90 -14.06 -0.90
N SER A 693 -28.63 -14.83 0.14
CA SER A 693 -29.69 -15.29 1.03
C SER A 693 -30.04 -14.21 2.06
N MET A 694 -31.33 -14.09 2.39
CA MET A 694 -31.78 -13.14 3.42
C MET A 694 -31.25 -13.52 4.80
N ILE A 695 -30.82 -12.51 5.56
CA ILE A 695 -30.44 -12.69 6.96
C ILE A 695 -31.66 -13.10 7.80
N ARG A 696 -31.40 -13.88 8.85
CA ARG A 696 -32.43 -14.33 9.79
C ARG A 696 -32.49 -13.41 11.01
N PHE A 697 -33.69 -13.13 11.50
CA PHE A 697 -33.91 -12.39 12.74
C PHE A 697 -34.13 -13.34 13.93
N ALA A 698 -33.55 -13.01 15.07
CA ALA A 698 -33.67 -13.77 16.30
C ALA A 698 -35.09 -13.74 16.87
N GLU A 699 -35.69 -14.91 17.11
CA GLU A 699 -36.97 -15.02 17.84
C GLU A 699 -36.89 -14.49 19.28
N LYS A 700 -35.70 -14.53 19.87
CA LYS A 700 -35.39 -14.09 21.23
C LYS A 700 -34.06 -13.34 21.21
N PRO A 701 -34.08 -11.99 21.14
CA PRO A 701 -32.86 -11.20 21.19
C PRO A 701 -32.06 -11.43 22.47
N LEU A 702 -30.73 -11.29 22.39
CA LEU A 702 -29.81 -11.53 23.50
C LEU A 702 -30.24 -10.75 24.76
N ARG A 703 -30.45 -9.44 24.64
CA ARG A 703 -30.84 -8.58 25.77
C ARG A 703 -32.18 -8.95 26.39
N ALA A 704 -33.14 -9.37 25.57
CA ALA A 704 -34.43 -9.83 26.08
C ALA A 704 -34.28 -11.10 26.92
N SER A 705 -33.43 -12.02 26.46
CA SER A 705 -33.11 -13.25 27.20
C SER A 705 -32.36 -12.99 28.51
N ALA A 706 -31.42 -12.05 28.52
CA ALA A 706 -30.69 -11.62 29.72
C ALA A 706 -31.63 -11.01 30.77
N ARG A 707 -32.48 -10.04 30.37
CA ARG A 707 -33.46 -9.43 31.29
C ARG A 707 -34.43 -10.45 31.90
N LEU A 708 -34.85 -11.44 31.11
CA LEU A 708 -35.68 -12.54 31.60
C LEU A 708 -34.93 -13.41 32.61
N ARG A 709 -33.64 -13.70 32.37
CA ARG A 709 -32.78 -14.43 33.30
C ARG A 709 -32.60 -13.66 34.61
N ASP A 710 -32.32 -12.36 34.56
CA ASP A 710 -32.10 -11.54 35.76
C ASP A 710 -33.38 -11.41 36.59
N ARG A 711 -34.54 -11.21 35.93
CA ARG A 711 -35.86 -11.25 36.59
C ARG A 711 -36.15 -12.60 37.26
N LYS A 712 -35.77 -13.71 36.61
CA LYS A 712 -35.91 -15.05 37.20
C LYS A 712 -34.97 -15.27 38.38
N ARG A 713 -33.73 -14.76 38.33
CA ARG A 713 -32.79 -14.78 39.47
C ARG A 713 -33.32 -13.95 40.63
N ALA A 714 -33.77 -12.72 40.39
CA ALA A 714 -34.36 -11.84 41.41
C ALA A 714 -35.62 -12.42 42.07
N ARG A 715 -36.50 -13.08 41.29
CA ARG A 715 -37.71 -13.72 41.81
C ARG A 715 -37.46 -14.95 42.67
N LYS A 716 -36.35 -15.67 42.46
CA LYS A 716 -36.11 -16.94 43.15
C LYS A 716 -35.66 -16.79 44.61
N ARG A 717 -35.36 -15.57 45.12
CA ARG A 717 -34.85 -15.33 46.50
C ARG A 717 -33.71 -16.25 46.95
N ALA A 718 -33.11 -17.01 46.02
CA ALA A 718 -31.92 -17.79 46.27
C ALA A 718 -30.78 -16.79 46.37
N ARG A 719 -30.15 -16.72 47.54
CA ARG A 719 -28.84 -16.08 47.69
C ARG A 719 -27.98 -16.59 46.53
N PRO A 720 -27.51 -15.73 45.62
CA PRO A 720 -26.42 -16.14 44.78
C PRO A 720 -25.27 -16.49 45.73
N ALA A 721 -24.49 -17.54 45.45
CA ALA A 721 -23.08 -17.41 45.78
C ALA A 721 -22.65 -16.11 45.07
N PRO A 722 -22.22 -15.06 45.80
CA PRO A 722 -21.82 -13.84 45.13
C PRO A 722 -20.73 -14.24 44.15
N ALA A 723 -20.93 -13.96 42.86
CA ALA A 723 -19.78 -13.84 41.98
C ALA A 723 -18.98 -12.65 42.56
N THR A 724 -17.99 -12.95 43.39
CA THR A 724 -17.09 -11.97 44.01
C THR A 724 -16.04 -11.48 43.01
N GLY A 725 -16.05 -12.04 41.79
CA GLY A 725 -15.15 -11.66 40.72
C GLY A 725 -15.48 -10.33 40.07
N PRO A 726 -14.54 -9.79 39.28
CA PRO A 726 -14.68 -8.51 38.60
C PRO A 726 -15.91 -8.47 37.68
N THR A 727 -16.46 -7.27 37.49
CA THR A 727 -17.64 -7.04 36.63
C THR A 727 -17.22 -6.70 35.22
N VAL A 728 -17.86 -7.32 34.24
CA VAL A 728 -17.66 -7.05 32.81
C VAL A 728 -18.99 -6.78 32.13
N VAL A 729 -18.99 -5.90 31.14
CA VAL A 729 -20.16 -5.55 30.36
C VAL A 729 -20.07 -6.22 29.01
N VAL A 730 -20.97 -7.15 28.69
CA VAL A 730 -21.05 -7.71 27.33
C VAL A 730 -21.79 -6.71 26.44
N TRP A 731 -21.10 -6.22 25.42
CA TRP A 731 -21.67 -5.28 24.46
C TRP A 731 -22.63 -6.02 23.50
N PRO A 732 -23.95 -5.72 23.54
CA PRO A 732 -24.93 -6.40 22.72
C PRO A 732 -25.01 -5.72 21.35
N ASP A 733 -24.00 -5.92 20.50
CA ASP A 733 -23.99 -5.36 19.15
C ASP A 733 -25.22 -5.80 18.33
N THR A 734 -25.51 -5.05 17.27
CA THR A 734 -26.70 -5.28 16.43
C THR A 734 -26.77 -6.72 15.91
N PHE A 735 -25.64 -7.28 15.48
CA PHE A 735 -25.57 -8.59 14.85
C PHE A 735 -25.73 -9.71 15.88
N THR A 736 -24.96 -9.69 16.95
CA THR A 736 -25.08 -10.68 18.03
C THR A 736 -26.43 -10.59 18.74
N ASN A 737 -26.96 -9.38 18.98
CA ASN A 737 -28.22 -9.24 19.70
C ASN A 737 -29.43 -9.71 18.89
N PHE A 738 -29.48 -9.39 17.58
CA PHE A 738 -30.67 -9.60 16.76
C PHE A 738 -30.56 -10.71 15.71
N HIS A 739 -29.37 -11.22 15.40
CA HIS A 739 -29.16 -12.22 14.35
C HIS A 739 -28.49 -13.50 14.86
N SER A 740 -27.50 -13.39 15.75
CA SER A 740 -26.78 -14.54 16.34
C SER A 740 -26.75 -14.55 17.88
N PRO A 741 -27.91 -14.54 18.58
CA PRO A 741 -27.97 -14.44 20.04
C PRO A 741 -27.40 -15.67 20.78
N GLU A 742 -27.21 -16.79 20.12
CA GLU A 742 -26.46 -17.95 20.62
C GLU A 742 -25.02 -17.59 20.96
N VAL A 743 -24.32 -16.85 20.09
CA VAL A 743 -22.94 -16.41 20.34
C VAL A 743 -22.85 -15.62 21.64
N GLY A 744 -23.73 -14.64 21.82
CA GLY A 744 -23.74 -13.83 23.05
C GLY A 744 -24.11 -14.63 24.30
N ARG A 745 -24.98 -15.64 24.20
CA ARG A 745 -25.30 -16.53 25.33
C ARG A 745 -24.12 -17.40 25.70
N ASP A 746 -23.39 -17.90 24.71
CA ASP A 746 -22.20 -18.72 24.90
C ASP A 746 -21.08 -17.88 25.52
N ALA A 747 -20.88 -16.64 25.06
CA ALA A 747 -19.95 -15.69 25.66
C ALA A 747 -20.27 -15.39 27.13
N VAL A 748 -21.54 -15.19 27.47
CA VAL A 748 -21.94 -14.98 28.88
C VAL A 748 -21.65 -16.22 29.72
N ALA A 749 -21.93 -17.42 29.22
CA ALA A 749 -21.63 -18.67 29.94
C ALA A 749 -20.13 -18.87 30.14
N VAL A 750 -19.31 -18.54 29.14
CA VAL A 750 -17.83 -18.56 29.20
C VAL A 750 -17.32 -17.59 30.26
N LEU A 751 -17.80 -16.34 30.26
CA LEU A 751 -17.39 -15.32 31.23
C LEU A 751 -17.86 -15.64 32.66
N GLU A 752 -19.10 -16.12 32.84
CA GLU A 752 -19.59 -16.56 34.15
C GLU A 752 -18.78 -17.76 34.68
N ALA A 753 -18.38 -18.71 33.81
CA ALA A 753 -17.53 -19.85 34.19
C ALA A 753 -16.11 -19.44 34.58
N LEU A 754 -15.60 -18.34 34.00
CA LEU A 754 -14.32 -17.72 34.39
C LEU A 754 -14.43 -16.89 35.68
N GLY A 755 -15.61 -16.82 36.31
CA GLY A 755 -15.83 -16.13 37.58
C GLY A 755 -16.21 -14.65 37.45
N TYR A 756 -16.42 -14.14 36.24
CA TYR A 756 -16.84 -12.75 36.03
C TYR A 756 -18.33 -12.55 36.35
N ARG A 757 -18.65 -11.38 36.89
CA ARG A 757 -20.04 -10.91 36.94
C ARG A 757 -20.38 -10.22 35.62
N VAL A 758 -21.27 -10.84 34.84
CA VAL A 758 -21.64 -10.35 33.52
C VAL A 758 -22.87 -9.44 33.58
N GLU A 759 -22.69 -8.20 33.14
CA GLU A 759 -23.74 -7.20 33.00
C GLU A 759 -23.99 -6.83 31.52
N PHE A 760 -25.12 -6.19 31.26
CA PHE A 760 -25.47 -5.60 29.97
C PHE A 760 -25.77 -4.10 30.17
N PRO A 761 -25.61 -3.26 29.13
CA PRO A 761 -25.98 -1.86 29.21
C PRO A 761 -27.44 -1.64 29.63
N ASP A 762 -27.69 -0.62 30.45
CA ASP A 762 -29.00 -0.30 31.04
C ASP A 762 -30.02 0.10 29.96
N GLY A 763 -29.55 0.83 28.94
CA GLY A 763 -30.33 1.32 27.80
C GLY A 763 -30.18 0.49 26.53
N ALA A 764 -30.97 0.79 25.50
CA ALA A 764 -30.70 0.26 24.16
C ALA A 764 -29.48 0.97 23.57
N VAL A 765 -28.49 0.19 23.16
CA VAL A 765 -27.21 0.66 22.63
C VAL A 765 -26.99 0.14 21.21
N CYS A 766 -26.15 0.83 20.44
CA CYS A 766 -25.60 0.37 19.17
C CYS A 766 -24.28 1.11 18.93
N CYS A 767 -23.36 0.46 18.20
CA CYS A 767 -22.01 0.99 17.97
C CYS A 767 -22.01 2.11 16.91
N GLY A 768 -23.07 2.25 16.11
CA GLY A 768 -23.17 3.29 15.07
C GLY A 768 -22.61 2.88 13.70
N LEU A 769 -21.94 1.72 13.61
CA LEU A 769 -21.21 1.26 12.42
C LEU A 769 -22.02 1.31 11.11
N THR A 770 -23.27 0.85 11.11
CA THR A 770 -24.07 0.78 9.87
C THR A 770 -24.40 2.17 9.32
N TRP A 771 -24.56 3.17 10.18
CA TRP A 771 -24.70 4.56 9.76
C TRP A 771 -23.37 5.16 9.31
N HIS A 772 -22.28 4.84 10.01
CA HIS A 772 -20.93 5.31 9.64
C HIS A 772 -20.52 4.81 8.24
N SER A 773 -20.63 3.51 7.97
CA SER A 773 -20.24 2.92 6.68
C SER A 773 -21.05 3.44 5.48
N THR A 774 -22.20 4.07 5.73
CA THR A 774 -23.10 4.66 4.72
C THR A 774 -23.08 6.19 4.71
N GLY A 775 -22.14 6.81 5.43
CA GLY A 775 -21.95 8.26 5.52
C GLY A 775 -23.04 9.01 6.29
N GLN A 776 -23.83 8.33 7.11
CA GLN A 776 -24.89 8.95 7.92
C GLN A 776 -24.36 9.38 9.30
N LEU A 777 -23.32 10.20 9.28
CA LEU A 777 -22.48 10.51 10.46
C LEU A 777 -23.25 11.17 11.62
N ASP A 778 -24.24 12.00 11.33
CA ASP A 778 -25.12 12.57 12.37
C ASP A 778 -25.90 11.50 13.13
N ALA A 779 -26.43 10.50 12.42
CA ALA A 779 -27.13 9.39 13.04
C ALA A 779 -26.17 8.53 13.87
N ALA A 780 -24.95 8.30 13.37
CA ALA A 780 -23.89 7.62 14.11
C ALA A 780 -23.54 8.38 15.40
N LYS A 781 -23.28 9.69 15.35
CA LYS A 781 -22.97 10.55 16.52
C LYS A 781 -24.10 10.53 17.54
N ARG A 782 -25.36 10.67 17.10
CA ARG A 782 -26.53 10.58 18.00
C ARG A 782 -26.62 9.22 18.68
N MET A 783 -26.39 8.13 17.95
CA MET A 783 -26.42 6.79 18.52
C MET A 783 -25.28 6.57 19.51
N LEU A 784 -24.06 7.00 19.17
CA LEU A 784 -22.90 6.92 20.06
C LEU A 784 -23.15 7.66 21.38
N ARG A 785 -23.62 8.92 21.33
CA ARG A 785 -23.97 9.69 22.54
C ARG A 785 -25.02 8.97 23.39
N ARG A 786 -26.07 8.45 22.77
CA ARG A 786 -27.10 7.67 23.47
C ARG A 786 -26.52 6.40 24.12
N SER A 787 -25.60 5.73 23.45
CA SER A 787 -24.92 4.56 24.01
C SER A 787 -24.02 4.94 25.19
N LEU A 788 -23.28 6.05 25.11
CA LEU A 788 -22.49 6.59 26.20
C LEU A 788 -23.35 6.98 27.41
N ASP A 789 -24.52 7.59 27.19
CA ASP A 789 -25.49 7.89 28.25
C ASP A 789 -26.00 6.61 28.92
N ALA A 790 -26.33 5.60 28.12
CA ALA A 790 -26.81 4.30 28.61
C ALA A 790 -25.76 3.46 29.34
N MET A 791 -24.48 3.83 29.24
CA MET A 791 -23.35 3.13 29.86
C MET A 791 -22.59 3.99 30.87
N ALA A 792 -23.10 5.19 31.20
CA ALA A 792 -22.38 6.15 32.01
C ALA A 792 -21.93 5.58 33.37
N ALA A 793 -22.79 4.77 34.01
CA ALA A 793 -22.47 4.13 35.29
C ALA A 793 -21.36 3.07 35.15
N GLN A 794 -21.47 2.19 34.16
CA GLN A 794 -20.50 1.13 33.92
C GLN A 794 -19.13 1.70 33.51
N LEU A 795 -19.11 2.73 32.66
CA LEU A 795 -17.88 3.40 32.22
C LEU A 795 -17.20 4.16 33.36
N ALA A 796 -17.99 4.77 34.26
CA ALA A 796 -17.47 5.43 35.46
C ALA A 796 -16.90 4.41 36.47
N ALA A 797 -17.47 3.20 36.53
CA ALA A 797 -17.00 2.11 37.36
C ALA A 797 -15.76 1.38 36.81
N GLY A 798 -15.27 1.75 35.61
CA GLY A 798 -14.08 1.13 35.01
C GLY A 798 -14.32 -0.29 34.49
N CYS A 799 -15.57 -0.69 34.25
CA CYS A 799 -15.87 -2.06 33.83
C CYS A 799 -15.40 -2.32 32.39
N PRO A 800 -14.63 -3.41 32.13
CA PRO A 800 -14.31 -3.83 30.78
C PRO A 800 -15.57 -4.07 29.93
N VAL A 801 -15.56 -3.57 28.70
CA VAL A 801 -16.64 -3.70 27.72
C VAL A 801 -16.25 -4.76 26.69
N VAL A 802 -16.83 -5.94 26.78
CA VAL A 802 -16.51 -7.08 25.92
C VAL A 802 -17.29 -6.99 24.61
N GLY A 803 -16.58 -6.73 23.51
CA GLY A 803 -17.11 -6.76 22.15
C GLY A 803 -17.01 -8.16 21.53
N LEU A 804 -18.09 -8.60 20.86
CA LEU A 804 -18.16 -9.90 20.18
C LEU A 804 -18.08 -9.75 18.66
N GLU A 805 -18.74 -8.74 18.09
CA GLU A 805 -18.58 -8.40 16.68
C GLU A 805 -17.35 -7.49 16.47
N PRO A 806 -16.28 -7.95 15.78
CA PRO A 806 -15.03 -7.18 15.72
C PRO A 806 -15.17 -5.82 15.01
N SER A 807 -16.05 -5.70 14.00
CA SER A 807 -16.31 -4.41 13.35
C SER A 807 -16.93 -3.39 14.30
N CYS A 808 -17.87 -3.79 15.16
CA CYS A 808 -18.41 -2.93 16.21
C CYS A 808 -17.35 -2.64 17.29
N THR A 809 -16.51 -3.60 17.67
CA THR A 809 -15.43 -3.38 18.65
C THR A 809 -14.50 -2.27 18.18
N VAL A 810 -14.10 -2.26 16.90
CA VAL A 810 -13.28 -1.19 16.32
C VAL A 810 -14.03 0.15 16.26
N MET A 811 -15.32 0.14 15.94
CA MET A 811 -16.14 1.36 16.00
C MET A 811 -16.13 2.01 17.40
N LEU A 812 -16.18 1.21 18.47
CA LEU A 812 -16.11 1.72 19.85
C LEU A 812 -14.70 2.17 20.24
N ARG A 813 -13.65 1.47 19.78
CA ARG A 813 -12.24 1.77 20.09
C ARG A 813 -11.66 2.95 19.31
N ASP A 814 -12.02 3.10 18.04
CA ASP A 814 -11.33 4.00 17.11
C ASP A 814 -12.24 5.12 16.60
N GLU A 815 -13.40 4.78 16.03
CA GLU A 815 -14.28 5.77 15.38
C GLU A 815 -15.04 6.64 16.37
N ALA A 816 -15.42 6.10 17.52
CA ALA A 816 -16.17 6.84 18.52
C ALA A 816 -15.42 8.09 19.02
N ARG A 817 -14.10 7.96 19.28
CA ARG A 817 -13.23 9.08 19.66
C ARG A 817 -12.99 10.07 18.51
N ALA A 818 -12.96 9.59 17.26
CA ALA A 818 -12.78 10.45 16.09
C ALA A 818 -14.03 11.29 15.78
N LEU A 819 -15.23 10.75 16.06
CA LEU A 819 -16.51 11.45 15.86
C LEU A 819 -16.94 12.32 17.05
N LEU A 820 -16.47 11.99 18.25
CA LEU A 820 -16.79 12.68 19.51
C LEU A 820 -15.49 13.01 20.29
N PRO A 821 -14.55 13.77 19.70
CA PRO A 821 -13.25 14.05 20.33
C PRO A 821 -13.40 14.80 21.66
N ASP A 822 -14.44 15.63 21.80
CA ASP A 822 -14.67 16.46 22.98
C ASP A 822 -15.45 15.74 24.11
N ASP A 823 -15.91 14.50 23.89
CA ASP A 823 -16.62 13.73 24.92
C ASP A 823 -15.64 12.75 25.62
N PRO A 824 -15.20 13.02 26.87
CA PRO A 824 -14.24 12.17 27.56
C PRO A 824 -14.78 10.75 27.84
N ARG A 825 -16.09 10.51 27.71
CA ARG A 825 -16.66 9.16 27.79
C ARG A 825 -16.32 8.33 26.55
N ALA A 826 -16.15 8.94 25.39
CA ALA A 826 -15.75 8.23 24.17
C ALA A 826 -14.34 7.66 24.32
N GLN A 827 -13.40 8.44 24.86
CA GLN A 827 -12.05 7.98 25.18
C GLN A 827 -12.06 6.84 26.21
N ARG A 828 -12.81 6.99 27.31
CA ARG A 828 -12.95 5.91 28.32
C ARG A 828 -13.55 4.64 27.74
N LEU A 829 -14.58 4.76 26.89
CA LEU A 829 -15.17 3.60 26.21
C LEU A 829 -14.14 2.90 25.34
N ALA A 830 -13.32 3.64 24.59
CA ALA A 830 -12.27 3.07 23.75
C ALA A 830 -11.24 2.27 24.58
N GLU A 831 -10.76 2.85 25.67
CA GLU A 831 -9.78 2.23 26.59
C GLU A 831 -10.33 0.98 27.30
N GLN A 832 -11.63 0.98 27.63
CA GLN A 832 -12.29 -0.11 28.35
C GLN A 832 -12.82 -1.21 27.42
N THR A 833 -12.89 -0.97 26.11
CA THR A 833 -13.39 -1.98 25.16
C THR A 833 -12.33 -3.04 24.89
N VAL A 834 -12.68 -4.30 25.12
CA VAL A 834 -11.85 -5.50 24.91
C VAL A 834 -12.55 -6.53 24.03
N THR A 835 -11.81 -7.34 23.29
CA THR A 835 -12.37 -8.53 22.64
C THR A 835 -12.59 -9.63 23.69
N LEU A 836 -13.44 -10.62 23.37
CA LEU A 836 -13.57 -11.80 24.20
C LEU A 836 -12.23 -12.52 24.36
N ALA A 837 -11.46 -12.65 23.27
CA ALA A 837 -10.17 -13.34 23.28
C ALA A 837 -9.14 -12.65 24.18
N GLU A 838 -9.00 -11.32 24.11
CA GLU A 838 -8.09 -10.55 24.97
C GLU A 838 -8.40 -10.79 26.45
N LEU A 839 -9.68 -10.74 26.84
CA LEU A 839 -10.08 -10.96 28.23
C LEU A 839 -9.85 -12.41 28.70
N VAL A 840 -10.12 -13.39 27.84
CA VAL A 840 -9.91 -14.81 28.16
C VAL A 840 -8.43 -15.18 28.20
N ALA A 841 -7.62 -14.63 27.28
CA ALA A 841 -6.17 -14.85 27.24
C ALA A 841 -5.48 -14.28 28.48
N ALA A 842 -5.94 -13.11 28.95
CA ALA A 842 -5.41 -12.44 30.15
C ALA A 842 -5.91 -13.06 31.47
N HIS A 843 -6.76 -14.10 31.44
CA HIS A 843 -7.30 -14.70 32.66
C HIS A 843 -6.29 -15.62 33.35
N GLU A 844 -5.90 -15.22 34.57
CA GLU A 844 -4.93 -15.94 35.42
C GLU A 844 -5.59 -16.91 36.43
N GLY A 845 -6.92 -16.88 36.56
CA GLY A 845 -7.66 -17.71 37.50
C GLY A 845 -7.83 -19.17 37.04
N GLU A 846 -8.75 -19.89 37.70
CA GLU A 846 -9.11 -21.25 37.30
C GLU A 846 -9.51 -21.29 35.82
N TRP A 847 -9.00 -22.29 35.10
CA TRP A 847 -9.29 -22.52 33.68
C TRP A 847 -10.38 -23.59 33.56
N PRO A 848 -11.66 -23.22 33.38
CA PRO A 848 -12.78 -24.15 33.42
C PRO A 848 -12.94 -24.98 32.14
N PHE A 849 -12.02 -24.84 31.18
CA PHE A 849 -12.11 -25.48 29.87
C PHE A 849 -11.26 -26.77 29.79
N GLY A 850 -11.78 -27.78 29.12
CA GLY A 850 -11.03 -28.95 28.63
C GLY A 850 -10.33 -28.65 27.30
N THR A 851 -9.72 -29.69 26.72
CA THR A 851 -9.19 -29.62 25.35
C THR A 851 -10.29 -29.88 24.33
N VAL A 852 -10.16 -29.28 23.16
CA VAL A 852 -11.01 -29.52 21.98
C VAL A 852 -10.30 -30.45 21.00
N ASP A 853 -8.96 -30.36 20.91
CA ASP A 853 -8.08 -31.20 20.09
C ASP A 853 -8.58 -31.35 18.63
N ALA A 854 -8.69 -30.21 17.93
CA ALA A 854 -9.20 -30.14 16.56
C ALA A 854 -8.35 -29.21 15.69
N ALA A 855 -8.24 -29.54 14.40
CA ALA A 855 -7.74 -28.59 13.40
C ALA A 855 -8.80 -27.53 13.10
N ALA A 856 -8.36 -26.34 12.69
CA ALA A 856 -9.27 -25.26 12.36
C ALA A 856 -8.78 -24.41 11.19
N VAL A 857 -9.67 -24.00 10.30
CA VAL A 857 -9.44 -22.85 9.43
C VAL A 857 -9.89 -21.59 10.16
N ALA A 858 -8.99 -20.64 10.39
CA ALA A 858 -9.26 -19.43 11.15
C ALA A 858 -9.28 -18.18 10.26
N GLN A 859 -10.47 -17.64 10.00
CA GLN A 859 -10.63 -16.37 9.31
C GLN A 859 -10.44 -15.20 10.29
N VAL A 860 -9.35 -14.46 10.13
CA VAL A 860 -9.13 -13.21 10.85
C VAL A 860 -10.10 -12.15 10.35
N HIS A 861 -10.77 -11.44 11.26
CA HIS A 861 -11.66 -10.36 10.85
C HIS A 861 -10.88 -9.11 10.46
N CYS A 862 -11.13 -8.55 9.27
CA CYS A 862 -10.38 -7.41 8.74
C CYS A 862 -10.27 -6.21 9.68
N HIS A 863 -11.33 -5.86 10.41
CA HIS A 863 -11.27 -4.76 11.38
C HIS A 863 -10.38 -5.11 12.59
N GLN A 864 -10.41 -6.36 13.05
CA GLN A 864 -9.57 -6.80 14.18
C GLN A 864 -8.10 -6.77 13.79
N GLU A 865 -7.77 -7.27 12.60
CA GLU A 865 -6.42 -7.18 12.04
C GLU A 865 -5.97 -5.72 11.86
N ALA A 866 -6.88 -4.85 11.41
CA ALA A 866 -6.53 -3.46 11.11
C ALA A 866 -6.32 -2.56 12.34
N LYS A 867 -7.02 -2.81 13.45
CA LYS A 867 -7.03 -1.88 14.62
C LYS A 867 -6.87 -2.62 15.96
N GLY A 868 -6.34 -3.83 15.93
CA GLY A 868 -6.12 -4.70 17.09
C GLY A 868 -5.06 -5.75 16.79
N SER A 869 -5.24 -6.95 17.34
CA SER A 869 -4.41 -8.13 17.04
C SER A 869 -5.27 -9.40 17.11
N TYR A 870 -4.86 -10.43 16.37
CA TYR A 870 -5.41 -11.79 16.46
C TYR A 870 -4.59 -12.70 17.38
N ASP A 871 -3.52 -12.19 18.00
CA ASP A 871 -2.62 -12.99 18.84
C ASP A 871 -3.33 -13.56 20.08
N ALA A 872 -4.24 -12.80 20.67
CA ALA A 872 -5.02 -13.26 21.82
C ALA A 872 -5.92 -14.45 21.44
N ASP A 873 -6.56 -14.40 20.27
CA ASP A 873 -7.36 -15.50 19.74
C ASP A 873 -6.51 -16.75 19.53
N LEU A 874 -5.34 -16.60 18.90
CA LEU A 874 -4.39 -17.71 18.72
C LEU A 874 -3.91 -18.29 20.05
N ALA A 875 -3.63 -17.46 21.05
CA ALA A 875 -3.23 -17.91 22.38
C ALA A 875 -4.34 -18.73 23.06
N VAL A 876 -5.60 -18.28 22.96
CA VAL A 876 -6.76 -19.02 23.48
C VAL A 876 -6.95 -20.33 22.74
N LEU A 877 -6.87 -20.34 21.41
CA LEU A 877 -7.03 -21.54 20.59
C LEU A 877 -5.97 -22.59 20.91
N ARG A 878 -4.69 -22.18 20.99
CA ARG A 878 -3.59 -23.08 21.39
C ARG A 878 -3.80 -23.65 22.79
N ARG A 879 -4.29 -22.85 23.75
CA ARG A 879 -4.60 -23.31 25.12
C ARG A 879 -5.76 -24.32 25.15
N LEU A 880 -6.63 -24.33 24.14
CA LEU A 880 -7.68 -25.33 23.94
C LEU A 880 -7.21 -26.56 23.15
N GLY A 881 -5.96 -26.62 22.71
CA GLY A 881 -5.46 -27.69 21.83
C GLY A 881 -5.96 -27.58 20.38
N VAL A 882 -6.43 -26.41 19.96
CA VAL A 882 -6.83 -26.16 18.56
C VAL A 882 -5.60 -25.74 17.75
N ASP A 883 -5.42 -26.35 16.59
CA ASP A 883 -4.36 -26.01 15.63
C ASP A 883 -4.95 -25.19 14.45
N PRO A 884 -4.82 -23.84 14.46
CA PRO A 884 -5.43 -22.99 13.46
C PRO A 884 -4.55 -22.78 12.22
N ASP A 885 -5.04 -23.19 11.05
CA ASP A 885 -4.62 -22.67 9.75
C ASP A 885 -5.26 -21.29 9.51
N VAL A 886 -4.48 -20.23 9.74
CA VAL A 886 -4.95 -18.84 9.68
C VAL A 886 -5.05 -18.35 8.23
N VAL A 887 -6.17 -17.72 7.88
CA VAL A 887 -6.32 -16.99 6.62
C VAL A 887 -5.57 -15.66 6.75
N GLY A 888 -4.43 -15.52 6.06
CA GLY A 888 -3.46 -14.44 6.30
C GLY A 888 -3.62 -13.22 5.37
N ALA A 889 -3.75 -13.42 4.06
CA ALA A 889 -3.85 -12.37 3.04
C ALA A 889 -5.27 -12.25 2.44
N GLY A 890 -6.21 -13.07 2.93
CA GLY A 890 -7.56 -13.24 2.45
C GLY A 890 -8.59 -12.39 3.18
N CYS A 891 -9.35 -11.59 2.42
CA CYS A 891 -10.56 -10.93 2.89
C CYS A 891 -11.76 -11.85 2.64
N CYS A 892 -12.72 -11.93 3.58
CA CYS A 892 -13.98 -12.64 3.33
C CYS A 892 -14.84 -11.98 2.23
N GLY A 893 -14.55 -10.74 1.82
CA GLY A 893 -15.26 -10.06 0.72
C GLY A 893 -16.65 -9.52 1.06
N LEU A 894 -17.14 -9.64 2.30
CA LEU A 894 -18.51 -9.24 2.67
C LEU A 894 -18.61 -7.98 3.56
N ALA A 895 -17.49 -7.36 3.94
CA ALA A 895 -17.44 -6.32 4.97
C ALA A 895 -18.59 -5.28 4.92
N GLY A 896 -19.31 -5.12 6.04
CA GLY A 896 -20.43 -4.19 6.15
C GLY A 896 -21.57 -4.48 5.18
N ASN A 897 -22.07 -3.44 4.51
CA ASN A 897 -23.07 -3.53 3.45
C ASN A 897 -22.49 -3.93 2.09
N PHE A 898 -21.17 -3.87 1.90
CA PHE A 898 -20.52 -3.98 0.59
C PHE A 898 -20.99 -5.21 -0.21
N GLY A 899 -20.78 -6.42 0.31
CA GLY A 899 -21.07 -7.64 -0.46
C GLY A 899 -22.56 -7.97 -0.59
N PHE A 900 -23.43 -7.13 -0.02
CA PHE A 900 -24.88 -7.18 -0.16
C PHE A 900 -25.41 -6.16 -1.17
N GLU A 901 -24.60 -5.22 -1.66
CA GLU A 901 -25.06 -4.25 -2.64
C GLU A 901 -25.04 -4.81 -4.07
N PRO A 902 -26.00 -4.42 -4.94
CA PRO A 902 -26.00 -4.80 -6.34
C PRO A 902 -24.70 -4.38 -7.04
N GLY A 903 -24.15 -5.29 -7.85
CA GLY A 903 -22.89 -5.03 -8.58
C GLY A 903 -21.63 -5.46 -7.83
N HIS A 904 -21.71 -5.74 -6.53
CA HIS A 904 -20.53 -6.12 -5.72
C HIS A 904 -20.31 -7.63 -5.59
N TYR A 905 -21.28 -8.45 -5.99
CA TYR A 905 -21.23 -9.90 -5.77
C TYR A 905 -19.96 -10.55 -6.30
N GLU A 906 -19.57 -10.27 -7.56
CA GLU A 906 -18.41 -10.93 -8.17
C GLU A 906 -17.11 -10.55 -7.45
N VAL A 907 -16.94 -9.27 -7.11
CA VAL A 907 -15.79 -8.79 -6.35
C VAL A 907 -15.78 -9.41 -4.95
N SER A 908 -16.94 -9.54 -4.31
CA SER A 908 -17.11 -10.19 -3.01
C SER A 908 -16.70 -11.67 -3.05
N GLN A 909 -17.17 -12.42 -4.05
CA GLN A 909 -16.79 -13.83 -4.24
C GLN A 909 -15.30 -13.96 -4.56
N ALA A 910 -14.77 -13.15 -5.49
CA ALA A 910 -13.37 -13.16 -5.87
C ALA A 910 -12.44 -12.87 -4.68
N CYS A 911 -12.81 -11.97 -3.77
CA CYS A 911 -12.06 -11.73 -2.53
C CYS A 911 -11.94 -12.98 -1.67
N ALA A 912 -13.04 -13.71 -1.46
CA ALA A 912 -13.05 -14.93 -0.65
C ALA A 912 -12.35 -16.11 -1.34
N GLU A 913 -12.45 -16.19 -2.67
CA GLU A 913 -11.87 -17.26 -3.49
C GLU A 913 -10.33 -17.20 -3.54
N ARG A 914 -9.72 -16.06 -3.18
CA ARG A 914 -8.26 -15.94 -3.09
C ARG A 914 -7.63 -16.82 -2.02
N GLU A 915 -8.30 -17.04 -0.88
CA GLU A 915 -7.70 -17.81 0.22
C GLU A 915 -8.75 -18.50 1.11
N LEU A 916 -9.80 -17.79 1.55
CA LEU A 916 -10.78 -18.31 2.51
C LEU A 916 -11.53 -19.53 1.96
N PHE A 917 -12.16 -19.42 0.79
CA PHE A 917 -12.95 -20.54 0.26
C PHE A 917 -12.09 -21.76 -0.09
N PRO A 918 -10.91 -21.62 -0.74
CA PRO A 918 -9.99 -22.74 -0.91
C PRO A 918 -9.66 -23.47 0.40
N LYS A 919 -9.28 -22.74 1.46
CA LYS A 919 -8.96 -23.34 2.76
C LYS A 919 -10.16 -24.04 3.39
N VAL A 920 -11.35 -23.43 3.35
CA VAL A 920 -12.58 -24.03 3.91
C VAL A 920 -12.98 -25.30 3.16
N ARG A 921 -12.79 -25.35 1.83
CA ARG A 921 -13.07 -26.56 1.02
C ARG A 921 -12.03 -27.65 1.22
N ALA A 922 -10.79 -27.30 1.55
CA ALA A 922 -9.72 -28.27 1.84
C ALA A 922 -9.80 -28.86 3.26
N ALA A 923 -10.47 -28.17 4.19
CA ALA A 923 -10.63 -28.64 5.57
C ALA A 923 -11.52 -29.89 5.67
N GLY A 924 -11.17 -30.80 6.58
CA GLY A 924 -11.95 -32.01 6.88
C GLY A 924 -13.35 -31.69 7.42
N GLU A 925 -14.26 -32.65 7.35
CA GLU A 925 -15.67 -32.47 7.77
C GLU A 925 -15.80 -32.07 9.25
N GLU A 926 -14.93 -32.64 10.10
CA GLU A 926 -14.89 -32.38 11.55
C GLU A 926 -14.04 -31.15 11.93
N ASP A 927 -13.24 -30.60 10.99
CA ASP A 927 -12.39 -29.44 11.25
C ASP A 927 -13.22 -28.19 11.52
N LEU A 928 -12.78 -27.34 12.44
CA LEU A 928 -13.49 -26.11 12.77
C LEU A 928 -13.30 -25.05 11.68
N VAL A 929 -14.34 -24.28 11.37
CA VAL A 929 -14.21 -23.03 10.60
C VAL A 929 -14.48 -21.88 11.55
N LEU A 930 -13.44 -21.16 11.95
CA LEU A 930 -13.52 -20.07 12.92
C LEU A 930 -13.70 -18.73 12.20
N ALA A 931 -14.73 -17.99 12.62
CA ALA A 931 -15.02 -16.65 12.12
C ALA A 931 -15.87 -15.87 13.15
N ASP A 932 -15.25 -14.88 13.80
CA ASP A 932 -15.91 -14.09 14.85
C ASP A 932 -16.83 -13.00 14.29
N GLY A 933 -16.54 -12.46 13.10
CA GLY A 933 -17.42 -11.50 12.45
C GLY A 933 -18.66 -12.16 11.82
N PHE A 934 -19.83 -11.54 12.02
CA PHE A 934 -21.09 -11.94 11.42
C PHE A 934 -21.01 -12.02 9.88
N SER A 935 -20.35 -11.03 9.27
CA SER A 935 -20.18 -10.98 7.81
C SER A 935 -19.30 -12.12 7.31
N CYS A 936 -18.20 -12.44 8.01
CA CYS A 936 -17.34 -13.58 7.66
C CYS A 936 -18.10 -14.90 7.73
N ARG A 937 -18.85 -15.16 8.82
CA ARG A 937 -19.68 -16.37 8.95
C ARG A 937 -20.74 -16.46 7.86
N THR A 938 -21.37 -15.32 7.53
CA THR A 938 -22.38 -15.26 6.47
C THR A 938 -21.78 -15.56 5.10
N GLN A 939 -20.58 -15.05 4.81
CA GLN A 939 -19.90 -15.36 3.56
C GLN A 939 -19.58 -16.84 3.46
N VAL A 940 -19.01 -17.44 4.51
CA VAL A 940 -18.72 -18.88 4.55
C VAL A 940 -19.99 -19.68 4.28
N ALA A 941 -21.07 -19.41 5.02
CA ALA A 941 -22.34 -20.14 4.88
C ALA A 941 -23.06 -19.94 3.53
N GLN A 942 -22.79 -18.85 2.81
CA GLN A 942 -23.40 -18.58 1.50
C GLN A 942 -22.49 -18.93 0.32
N GLY A 943 -21.19 -19.10 0.54
CA GLY A 943 -20.21 -19.41 -0.51
C GLY A 943 -19.61 -20.81 -0.41
N THR A 944 -19.86 -21.54 0.68
CA THR A 944 -19.43 -22.93 0.87
C THR A 944 -20.53 -23.76 1.53
N GLU A 945 -20.31 -25.07 1.65
CA GLU A 945 -21.22 -25.99 2.36
C GLU A 945 -20.99 -26.01 3.88
N ARG A 946 -20.01 -25.24 4.38
CA ARG A 946 -19.63 -25.19 5.79
C ARG A 946 -20.25 -23.96 6.48
N THR A 947 -20.29 -23.98 7.80
CA THR A 947 -20.73 -22.82 8.61
C THR A 947 -19.64 -22.39 9.57
N GLY A 948 -19.36 -21.09 9.63
CA GLY A 948 -18.40 -20.56 10.60
C GLY A 948 -18.92 -20.58 12.05
N ARG A 949 -18.02 -20.81 13.00
CA ARG A 949 -18.25 -20.74 14.45
C ARG A 949 -17.49 -19.56 15.04
N HIS A 950 -18.08 -18.91 16.04
CA HIS A 950 -17.39 -17.88 16.83
C HIS A 950 -16.58 -18.54 17.96
N LEU A 951 -15.44 -17.96 18.34
CA LEU A 951 -14.64 -18.34 19.50
C LEU A 951 -15.46 -18.60 20.78
N ALA A 952 -16.49 -17.79 21.05
CA ALA A 952 -17.37 -17.98 22.21
C ALA A 952 -18.03 -19.37 22.22
N GLN A 953 -18.42 -19.86 21.05
CA GLN A 953 -19.07 -21.17 20.91
C GLN A 953 -18.08 -22.32 21.06
N VAL A 954 -16.82 -22.11 20.68
CA VAL A 954 -15.72 -23.09 20.85
C VAL A 954 -15.37 -23.21 22.33
N LEU A 955 -15.14 -22.08 23.00
CA LEU A 955 -14.93 -22.03 24.45
C LEU A 955 -16.10 -22.66 25.20
N ARG A 956 -17.34 -22.37 24.78
CA ARG A 956 -18.53 -22.95 25.39
C ARG A 956 -18.56 -24.47 25.25
N SER A 957 -18.20 -25.04 24.10
CA SER A 957 -18.12 -26.49 23.93
C SER A 957 -17.02 -27.13 24.78
N ALA A 958 -15.97 -26.37 25.13
CA ALA A 958 -14.87 -26.85 25.96
C ALA A 958 -15.16 -26.78 27.47
N LEU A 959 -16.24 -26.15 27.94
CA LEU A 959 -16.52 -26.08 29.39
C LEU A 959 -16.67 -27.48 30.01
N ARG A 960 -15.88 -27.75 31.05
CA ARG A 960 -15.97 -28.98 31.85
C ARG A 960 -17.33 -29.03 32.53
N ARG A 961 -18.00 -30.18 32.44
CA ARG A 961 -19.34 -30.39 33.01
C ARG A 961 -19.31 -30.54 34.52
#